data_AF-A0A9E5FGP6-F1
#
_entry.id   AF-A0A9E5FGP6-F1
#
_cell.length_a   1.000
_cell.length_b   1.000
_cell.length_c   1.000
_cell.angle_alpha   90.00
_cell.angle_beta   90.00
_cell.angle_gamma   90.00
#
_symmetry.space_group_name_H-M   'P 1'
#
loop_
_entity.id
_entity.type
_entity.pdbx_description
1 polymer ?
#
loop_
_entity_poly.entity_id
_entity_poly.type
_entity_poly.pdbx_seq_one_letter_code
_entity_poly.pdbx_strand_id
1 'polypeptide(L)'
;MAWAKLKGRYASRLDVPETDWKALVDELESKEHMKEEGRKVADLGGLHIVGTERHESRRIDNQLRGRAGRQGDPGSSKFFMALDDDLMRLYNGEWVANVMTRMGMKEGDAIEGTFLSWQIAKAQKRVEQNHFYSRKELLEYDEVMNAQRKQIYGMRQQLLNDANPRRTIRQMLEKVIREQAARYLAPDYGPSCFAESAARKAFIEFSARDFARCDLKTAEDIVRRRAIAAVSSQVNDLMEENLPGEDSSEWNIQALAQGVNRRWNLKVTDTELRRLDRVEMSDHLNTLARSACETISMAEDGLLLDPGFGRDGLVAWVNHDYQTRLSVEDISGDDGASVGETLLKKLLELYRAKDASFPVRAGLEQFMKSGNKGEGGARYDREGLYIWSRHRFPQALDRITEDDFRTLSRDQLALVLEGIALACVAPLPPEAVEDRIAEIFAGTNVAEREDAVELADWCARELSLQIDAEGLTDATEETALQVVLNAYDSRYRPELQSMERGLLLDMIDQHWKQHLYVMDQLRSTIGLRGNSGEDPKAIYKREGMQEFNKMLGVARDRICEMAFGMEEVGGMEDSIWVIDQVRHDAAAPISANAPGTATNSAEAPKKIAAARKIGPAVSRNDSCPCGSGKKYKNCCMKSAAN
;
A
#
# COMPACT_ATOMS: atom_id res chain seq x y z
N MET A 1 48.79 9.39 -4.21
CA MET A 1 49.59 10.57 -3.82
C MET A 1 49.06 11.87 -4.45
N ALA A 2 48.90 11.95 -5.77
CA ALA A 2 48.37 13.15 -6.46
C ALA A 2 47.01 13.66 -5.90
N TRP A 3 46.01 12.77 -5.76
CA TRP A 3 44.69 13.15 -5.20
C TRP A 3 44.76 13.69 -3.76
N ALA A 4 45.68 13.18 -2.93
CA ALA A 4 45.80 13.62 -1.55
C ALA A 4 46.28 15.09 -1.42
N LYS A 5 47.05 15.58 -2.40
CA LYS A 5 47.44 17.00 -2.50
C LYS A 5 46.34 17.85 -3.15
N LEU A 6 45.55 17.28 -4.07
CA LEU A 6 44.53 18.00 -4.84
C LEU A 6 43.16 18.08 -4.17
N LYS A 7 42.85 17.21 -3.20
CA LYS A 7 41.57 17.20 -2.46
C LYS A 7 41.28 18.50 -1.69
N GLY A 8 42.30 19.32 -1.43
CA GLY A 8 42.14 20.62 -0.78
C GLY A 8 41.80 21.75 -1.76
N ARG A 9 42.01 21.53 -3.07
CA ARG A 9 41.81 22.50 -4.15
C ARG A 9 40.58 22.19 -5.01
N TYR A 10 40.20 20.91 -5.10
CA TYR A 10 39.07 20.42 -5.88
C TYR A 10 38.14 19.57 -5.03
N ALA A 11 36.82 19.73 -5.21
CA ALA A 11 35.79 19.07 -4.41
C ALA A 11 35.70 17.56 -4.68
N SER A 12 35.84 17.14 -5.94
CA SER A 12 35.90 15.74 -6.34
C SER A 12 37.05 15.47 -7.31
N ARG A 13 37.39 14.18 -7.47
CA ARG A 13 38.46 13.74 -8.39
C ARG A 13 38.11 14.00 -9.85
N LEU A 14 36.82 14.03 -10.17
CA LEU A 14 36.32 14.26 -11.53
C LEU A 14 36.45 15.73 -11.95
N ASP A 15 36.51 16.64 -10.99
CA ASP A 15 36.59 18.09 -11.23
C ASP A 15 38.03 18.57 -11.45
N VAL A 16 39.02 17.67 -11.38
CA VAL A 16 40.43 18.01 -11.55
C VAL A 16 40.74 18.12 -13.05
N PRO A 17 41.21 19.27 -13.55
CA PRO A 17 41.68 19.40 -14.93
C PRO A 17 42.79 18.39 -15.23
N GLU A 18 42.75 17.75 -16.40
CA GLU A 18 43.71 16.71 -16.79
C GLU A 18 45.16 17.24 -16.82
N THR A 19 45.34 18.52 -17.13
CA THR A 19 46.62 19.23 -17.13
C THR A 19 47.24 19.30 -15.74
N ASP A 20 46.45 19.67 -14.73
CA ASP A 20 46.89 19.80 -13.34
C ASP A 20 47.22 18.43 -12.75
N TRP A 21 46.44 17.41 -13.13
CA TRP A 21 46.68 16.04 -12.70
C TRP A 21 48.00 15.50 -13.28
N LYS A 22 48.23 15.66 -14.59
CA LYS A 22 49.46 15.21 -15.26
C LYS A 22 50.69 15.93 -14.72
N ALA A 23 50.65 17.25 -14.61
CA ALA A 23 51.77 18.05 -14.10
C ALA A 23 52.19 17.62 -12.68
N LEU A 24 51.22 17.36 -11.80
CA LEU A 24 51.50 16.91 -10.44
C LEU A 24 52.02 15.46 -10.40
N VAL A 25 51.54 14.58 -11.28
CA VAL A 25 52.05 13.22 -11.40
C VAL A 25 53.49 13.23 -11.87
N ASP A 26 53.84 14.06 -12.86
CA ASP A 26 55.20 14.20 -13.38
C ASP A 26 56.16 14.81 -12.33
N GLU A 27 55.70 15.82 -11.57
CA GLU A 27 56.45 16.38 -10.44
C GLU A 27 56.75 15.30 -9.39
N LEU A 28 55.73 14.53 -8.99
CA LEU A 28 55.89 13.44 -8.02
C LEU A 28 56.77 12.33 -8.57
N GLU A 29 56.66 12.00 -9.86
CA GLU A 29 57.49 11.00 -10.52
C GLU A 29 58.97 11.37 -10.45
N SER A 30 59.29 12.61 -10.81
CA SER A 30 60.67 13.12 -10.78
C SER A 30 61.25 13.18 -9.36
N LYS A 31 60.41 13.48 -8.36
CA LYS A 31 60.82 13.60 -6.96
C LYS A 31 61.03 12.26 -6.27
N GLU A 32 60.15 11.30 -6.53
CA GLU A 32 60.10 10.01 -5.81
C GLU A 32 60.67 8.85 -6.65
N HIS A 33 61.20 9.13 -7.84
CA HIS A 33 61.76 8.13 -8.76
C HIS A 33 60.83 6.93 -9.02
N MET A 34 59.52 7.17 -9.10
CA MET A 34 58.49 6.11 -9.11
C MET A 34 58.64 5.13 -10.27
N LYS A 35 59.12 5.56 -11.44
CA LYS A 35 59.37 4.66 -12.57
C LYS A 35 60.56 3.73 -12.32
N GLU A 36 61.60 4.21 -11.64
CA GLU A 36 62.76 3.38 -11.30
C GLU A 36 62.42 2.37 -10.21
N GLU A 37 61.73 2.81 -9.14
CA GLU A 37 61.21 1.91 -8.10
C GLU A 37 60.21 0.90 -8.68
N GLY A 38 59.33 1.33 -9.59
CA GLY A 38 58.41 0.43 -10.29
C GLY A 38 59.12 -0.64 -11.11
N ARG A 39 60.21 -0.28 -11.81
CA ARG A 39 61.06 -1.25 -12.52
C ARG A 39 61.77 -2.20 -11.56
N LYS A 40 62.34 -1.70 -10.45
CA LYS A 40 62.96 -2.56 -9.43
C LYS A 40 61.96 -3.57 -8.86
N VAL A 41 60.74 -3.13 -8.54
CA VAL A 41 59.68 -4.01 -8.05
C VAL A 41 59.26 -5.02 -9.12
N ALA A 42 59.18 -4.60 -10.39
CA ALA A 42 58.90 -5.50 -11.50
C ALA A 42 59.99 -6.57 -11.66
N ASP A 43 61.27 -6.17 -11.58
CA ASP A 43 62.42 -7.08 -11.65
C ASP A 43 62.45 -8.07 -10.48
N LEU A 44 61.93 -7.67 -9.30
CA LEU A 44 61.74 -8.55 -8.13
C LEU A 44 60.53 -9.51 -8.27
N GLY A 45 59.79 -9.47 -9.39
CA GLY A 45 58.62 -10.32 -9.65
C GLY A 45 57.27 -9.67 -9.34
N GLY A 46 57.27 -8.38 -8.99
CA GLY A 46 56.08 -7.56 -8.80
C GLY A 46 55.30 -7.84 -7.52
N LEU A 47 54.01 -7.49 -7.53
CA LEU A 47 53.15 -7.67 -6.35
C LEU A 47 52.87 -9.16 -6.09
N HIS A 48 53.23 -9.63 -4.90
CA HIS A 48 52.84 -10.96 -4.41
C HIS A 48 51.59 -10.87 -3.53
N ILE A 49 50.58 -11.66 -3.86
CA ILE A 49 49.31 -11.70 -3.13
C ILE A 49 49.22 -12.98 -2.33
N VAL A 50 49.04 -12.82 -1.03
CA VAL A 50 48.80 -13.91 -0.08
C VAL A 50 47.33 -13.92 0.28
N GLY A 51 46.60 -14.93 -0.21
CA GLY A 51 45.26 -15.24 0.28
C GLY A 51 45.37 -16.12 1.52
N THR A 52 44.84 -15.67 2.65
CA THR A 52 44.89 -16.42 3.91
C THR A 52 43.88 -17.56 3.97
N GLU A 53 42.78 -17.41 3.24
CA GLU A 53 41.68 -18.36 3.13
C GLU A 53 41.07 -18.31 1.72
N ARG A 54 40.14 -19.22 1.47
CA ARG A 54 39.31 -19.26 0.26
C ARG A 54 37.91 -18.76 0.58
N HIS A 55 37.41 -17.79 -0.17
CA HIS A 55 36.02 -17.36 -0.03
C HIS A 55 35.05 -18.40 -0.60
N GLU A 56 33.80 -18.36 -0.16
CA GLU A 56 32.69 -19.14 -0.73
C GLU A 56 32.52 -18.91 -2.23
N SER A 57 32.80 -17.68 -2.70
CA SER A 57 32.79 -17.33 -4.13
C SER A 57 34.17 -17.10 -4.69
N ARG A 58 34.46 -17.80 -5.79
CA ARG A 58 35.67 -17.68 -6.60
C ARG A 58 35.83 -16.28 -7.19
N ARG A 59 34.73 -15.53 -7.39
CA ARG A 59 34.80 -14.14 -7.88
C ARG A 59 35.62 -13.26 -6.92
N ILE A 60 35.45 -13.42 -5.62
CA ILE A 60 36.15 -12.62 -4.60
C ILE A 60 37.64 -12.99 -4.57
N ASP A 61 37.95 -14.29 -4.63
CA ASP A 61 39.33 -14.77 -4.75
C ASP A 61 40.01 -14.25 -6.03
N ASN A 62 39.30 -14.24 -7.16
CA ASN A 62 39.81 -13.70 -8.42
C ASN A 62 40.01 -12.18 -8.35
N GLN A 63 39.14 -11.45 -7.62
CA GLN A 63 39.33 -10.02 -7.38
C GLN A 63 40.59 -9.75 -6.55
N LEU A 64 40.83 -10.55 -5.51
CA LEU A 64 42.06 -10.47 -4.72
C LEU A 64 43.27 -10.75 -5.62
N ARG A 65 43.24 -11.85 -6.38
CA ARG A 65 44.30 -12.20 -7.35
C ARG A 65 44.57 -11.10 -8.38
N GLY A 66 43.51 -10.50 -8.94
CA GLY A 66 43.59 -9.44 -9.95
C GLY A 66 44.09 -8.09 -9.44
N ARG A 67 44.48 -8.00 -8.16
CA ARG A 67 45.24 -6.83 -7.67
C ARG A 67 46.70 -6.87 -8.11
N ALA A 68 47.24 -8.05 -8.41
CA ALA A 68 48.57 -8.24 -9.00
C ALA A 68 48.47 -8.42 -10.52
N GLY A 69 49.58 -8.18 -11.22
CA GLY A 69 49.67 -8.39 -12.67
C GLY A 69 48.79 -7.47 -13.52
N ARG A 70 48.57 -6.23 -13.05
CA ARG A 70 47.77 -5.24 -13.79
C ARG A 70 48.57 -4.72 -14.99
N GLN A 71 47.89 -4.46 -16.11
CA GLN A 71 48.51 -3.92 -17.32
C GLN A 71 49.71 -4.73 -17.85
N GLY A 72 49.77 -6.03 -17.54
CA GLY A 72 50.87 -6.91 -17.96
C GLY A 72 52.10 -6.87 -17.04
N ASP A 73 52.05 -6.15 -15.92
CA ASP A 73 53.11 -6.17 -14.90
C ASP A 73 53.36 -7.61 -14.39
N PRO A 74 54.59 -7.95 -13.98
CA PRO A 74 54.85 -9.19 -13.27
C PRO A 74 54.12 -9.18 -11.93
N GLY A 75 53.70 -10.36 -11.49
CA GLY A 75 52.99 -10.52 -10.23
C GLY A 75 52.68 -11.98 -9.96
N SER A 76 52.45 -12.30 -8.70
CA SER A 76 52.15 -13.67 -8.28
C SER A 76 51.08 -13.70 -7.20
N SER A 77 50.38 -14.82 -7.08
CA SER A 77 49.38 -15.02 -6.04
C SER A 77 49.46 -16.44 -5.51
N LYS A 78 49.51 -16.60 -4.19
CA LYS A 78 49.40 -17.89 -3.51
C LYS A 78 48.29 -17.81 -2.47
N PHE A 79 47.43 -18.81 -2.43
CA PHE A 79 46.37 -18.91 -1.44
C PHE A 79 46.68 -20.07 -0.52
N PHE A 80 46.54 -19.81 0.76
CA PHE A 80 46.63 -20.76 1.85
C PHE A 80 45.22 -21.05 2.33
N MET A 81 45.06 -22.23 2.93
CA MET A 81 43.79 -22.68 3.48
C MET A 81 44.11 -23.74 4.52
N ALA A 82 43.46 -23.68 5.67
CA ALA A 82 43.54 -24.71 6.70
C ALA A 82 42.42 -25.75 6.50
N LEU A 83 42.63 -26.95 7.02
CA LEU A 83 41.61 -28.00 7.00
C LEU A 83 40.39 -27.64 7.85
N ASP A 84 40.59 -26.77 8.86
CA ASP A 84 39.54 -26.28 9.75
C ASP A 84 38.77 -25.07 9.20
N ASP A 85 39.08 -24.58 8.00
CA ASP A 85 38.39 -23.43 7.41
C ASP A 85 36.93 -23.77 7.05
N ASP A 86 36.04 -22.78 7.08
CA ASP A 86 34.60 -22.97 6.90
C ASP A 86 34.23 -23.65 5.57
N LEU A 87 34.95 -23.34 4.50
CA LEU A 87 34.78 -23.99 3.20
C LEU A 87 35.03 -25.51 3.26
N MET A 88 36.02 -25.94 4.05
CA MET A 88 36.37 -27.34 4.23
C MET A 88 35.41 -28.04 5.20
N ARG A 89 34.96 -27.35 6.25
CA ARG A 89 33.94 -27.84 7.19
C ARG A 89 32.62 -28.16 6.51
N LEU A 90 32.16 -27.27 5.62
CA LEU A 90 30.89 -27.44 4.89
C LEU A 90 30.90 -28.62 3.90
N TYR A 91 32.07 -29.12 3.50
CA TYR A 91 32.21 -30.08 2.40
C TYR A 91 32.74 -31.46 2.78
N ASN A 92 32.54 -31.81 4.05
CA ASN A 92 32.78 -33.13 4.66
C ASN A 92 34.25 -33.41 5.04
N GLY A 93 34.46 -33.57 6.34
CA GLY A 93 35.72 -33.92 6.98
C GLY A 93 36.17 -35.37 6.73
N GLU A 94 35.31 -36.28 6.25
CA GLU A 94 35.70 -37.69 6.01
C GLU A 94 36.77 -37.85 4.93
N TRP A 95 36.69 -37.10 3.83
CA TRP A 95 37.73 -37.16 2.80
C TRP A 95 39.04 -36.57 3.32
N VAL A 96 38.97 -35.44 4.02
CA VAL A 96 40.12 -34.77 4.65
C VAL A 96 40.78 -35.68 5.68
N ALA A 97 39.98 -36.30 6.56
CA ALA A 97 40.42 -37.24 7.58
C ALA A 97 41.04 -38.50 6.94
N ASN A 98 40.47 -39.00 5.84
CA ASN A 98 41.03 -40.13 5.10
C ASN A 98 42.35 -39.77 4.39
N VAL A 99 42.51 -38.55 3.86
CA VAL A 99 43.77 -38.07 3.28
C VAL A 99 44.84 -37.94 4.37
N MET A 100 44.52 -37.33 5.51
CA MET A 100 45.41 -37.20 6.67
C MET A 100 45.87 -38.57 7.19
N THR A 101 44.93 -39.52 7.34
CA THR A 101 45.20 -40.87 7.86
C THR A 101 46.01 -41.72 6.88
N ARG A 102 45.77 -41.58 5.56
CA ARG A 102 46.40 -42.41 4.53
C ARG A 102 47.76 -41.90 4.07
N MET A 103 48.01 -40.60 4.14
CA MET A 103 49.32 -40.02 3.77
C MET A 103 50.31 -39.93 4.94
N GLY A 104 49.90 -40.23 6.18
CA GLY A 104 50.79 -40.21 7.34
C GLY A 104 51.46 -38.84 7.58
N MET A 105 50.75 -37.75 7.24
CA MET A 105 51.27 -36.39 7.26
C MET A 105 51.36 -35.88 8.70
N LYS A 106 52.42 -35.14 9.02
CA LYS A 106 52.60 -34.53 10.34
C LYS A 106 52.06 -33.10 10.34
N GLU A 107 51.73 -32.60 11.51
CA GLU A 107 51.35 -31.20 11.71
C GLU A 107 52.50 -30.29 11.26
N GLY A 108 52.26 -29.45 10.24
CA GLY A 108 53.25 -28.56 9.62
C GLY A 108 53.65 -28.90 8.17
N ASP A 109 53.28 -30.07 7.65
CA ASP A 109 53.56 -30.43 6.25
C ASP A 109 52.57 -29.75 5.27
N ALA A 110 53.10 -29.01 4.29
CA ALA A 110 52.28 -28.36 3.27
C ALA A 110 51.77 -29.38 2.23
N ILE A 111 50.45 -29.44 2.05
CA ILE A 111 49.83 -30.30 1.04
C ILE A 111 49.72 -29.53 -0.28
N GLU A 112 50.52 -29.91 -1.27
CA GLU A 112 50.46 -29.34 -2.62
C GLU A 112 50.08 -30.42 -3.64
N GLY A 113 49.07 -30.14 -4.47
CA GLY A 113 48.63 -31.07 -5.50
C GLY A 113 47.56 -30.49 -6.42
N THR A 114 47.66 -30.83 -7.71
CA THR A 114 46.68 -30.43 -8.73
C THR A 114 45.30 -31.03 -8.43
N PHE A 115 45.24 -32.27 -7.93
CA PHE A 115 44.00 -32.92 -7.51
C PHE A 115 43.32 -32.22 -6.33
N LEU A 116 44.08 -31.81 -5.31
CA LEU A 116 43.56 -31.06 -4.16
C LEU A 116 42.98 -29.71 -4.61
N SER A 117 43.73 -28.96 -5.44
CA SER A 117 43.25 -27.70 -6.01
C SER A 117 41.94 -27.87 -6.81
N TRP A 118 41.81 -28.98 -7.54
CA TRP A 118 40.58 -29.31 -8.27
C TRP A 118 39.40 -29.63 -7.33
N GLN A 119 39.62 -30.40 -6.26
CA GLN A 119 38.57 -30.69 -5.26
C GLN A 119 38.08 -29.43 -4.55
N ILE A 120 38.99 -28.53 -4.16
CA ILE A 120 38.65 -27.24 -3.54
C ILE A 120 37.81 -26.40 -4.50
N ALA A 121 38.20 -26.34 -5.78
CA ALA A 121 37.42 -25.62 -6.80
C ALA A 121 36.02 -26.23 -7.01
N LYS A 122 35.87 -27.56 -6.88
CA LYS A 122 34.58 -28.25 -6.93
C LYS A 122 33.71 -27.94 -5.71
N ALA A 123 34.30 -27.89 -4.52
CA ALA A 123 33.63 -27.49 -3.28
C ALA A 123 33.11 -26.04 -3.39
N GLN A 124 33.97 -25.09 -3.77
CA GLN A 124 33.58 -23.69 -4.03
C GLN A 124 32.44 -23.60 -5.05
N LYS A 125 32.53 -24.31 -6.18
CA LYS A 125 31.48 -24.29 -7.21
C LYS A 125 30.12 -24.75 -6.67
N ARG A 126 30.08 -25.74 -5.78
CA ARG A 126 28.81 -26.22 -5.21
C ARG A 126 28.27 -25.28 -4.13
N VAL A 127 29.14 -24.63 -3.36
CA VAL A 127 28.76 -23.55 -2.44
C VAL A 127 28.16 -22.38 -3.23
N GLU A 128 28.81 -21.96 -4.31
CA GLU A 128 28.25 -20.95 -5.23
C GLU A 128 26.90 -21.36 -5.81
N GLN A 129 26.74 -22.63 -6.20
CA GLN A 129 25.45 -23.16 -6.65
C GLN A 129 24.39 -23.09 -5.55
N ASN A 130 24.71 -23.49 -4.33
CA ASN A 130 23.79 -23.40 -3.20
C ASN A 130 23.36 -21.95 -2.95
N HIS A 131 24.29 -20.99 -2.90
CA HIS A 131 23.95 -19.57 -2.78
C HIS A 131 23.14 -19.06 -3.97
N PHE A 132 23.45 -19.53 -5.19
CA PHE A 132 22.67 -19.20 -6.38
C PHE A 132 21.23 -19.69 -6.23
N TYR A 133 21.03 -20.93 -5.78
CA TYR A 133 19.70 -21.45 -5.50
C TYR A 133 19.00 -20.63 -4.42
N SER A 134 19.60 -20.40 -3.26
CA SER A 134 18.99 -19.58 -2.21
C SER A 134 18.61 -18.18 -2.69
N ARG A 135 19.46 -17.53 -3.49
CA ARG A 135 19.16 -16.21 -4.08
C ARG A 135 18.04 -16.29 -5.11
N LYS A 136 18.02 -17.34 -5.93
CA LYS A 136 16.93 -17.58 -6.88
C LYS A 136 15.61 -17.75 -6.15
N GLU A 137 15.58 -18.52 -5.07
CA GLU A 137 14.36 -18.68 -4.27
C GLU A 137 13.91 -17.36 -3.66
N LEU A 138 14.82 -16.58 -3.07
CA LEU A 138 14.49 -15.25 -2.53
C LEU A 138 13.96 -14.31 -3.63
N LEU A 139 14.55 -14.33 -4.82
CA LEU A 139 14.12 -13.53 -5.95
C LEU A 139 12.69 -13.90 -6.40
N GLU A 140 12.35 -15.19 -6.43
CA GLU A 140 11.01 -15.66 -6.81
C GLU A 140 9.93 -15.14 -5.84
N TYR A 141 10.22 -15.05 -4.54
CA TYR A 141 9.31 -14.41 -3.57
C TYR A 141 9.21 -12.89 -3.81
N ASP A 142 10.34 -12.23 -4.05
CA ASP A 142 10.39 -10.79 -4.29
C ASP A 142 9.70 -10.38 -5.61
N GLU A 143 9.68 -11.25 -6.63
CA GLU A 143 9.00 -11.00 -7.90
C GLU A 143 7.49 -10.73 -7.73
N VAL A 144 6.83 -11.48 -6.83
CA VAL A 144 5.40 -11.29 -6.51
C VAL A 144 5.19 -9.88 -5.93
N MET A 145 6.01 -9.51 -4.94
CA MET A 145 5.95 -8.19 -4.32
C MET A 145 6.28 -7.07 -5.29
N ASN A 146 7.25 -7.28 -6.18
CA ASN A 146 7.67 -6.30 -7.17
C ASN A 146 6.57 -6.05 -8.21
N ALA A 147 5.87 -7.10 -8.66
CA ALA A 147 4.73 -6.97 -9.56
C ALA A 147 3.60 -6.14 -8.92
N GLN A 148 3.24 -6.45 -7.68
CA GLN A 148 2.23 -5.69 -6.92
C GLN A 148 2.66 -4.23 -6.70
N ARG A 149 3.93 -4.01 -6.32
CA ARG A 149 4.50 -2.66 -6.14
C ARG A 149 4.44 -1.86 -7.43
N LYS A 150 4.77 -2.46 -8.58
CA LYS A 150 4.73 -1.78 -9.89
C LYS A 150 3.31 -1.31 -10.21
N GLN A 151 2.30 -2.10 -9.88
CA GLN A 151 0.90 -1.72 -10.07
C GLN A 151 0.50 -0.56 -9.16
N ILE A 152 0.77 -0.63 -7.85
CA ILE A 152 0.43 0.44 -6.90
C ILE A 152 1.18 1.73 -7.20
N TYR A 153 2.49 1.66 -7.44
CA TYR A 153 3.28 2.84 -7.79
C TYR A 153 2.92 3.39 -9.16
N GLY A 154 2.46 2.56 -10.10
CA GLY A 154 1.87 3.00 -11.34
C GLY A 154 0.62 3.86 -11.10
N MET A 155 -0.34 3.34 -10.33
CA MET A 155 -1.55 4.10 -9.96
C MET A 155 -1.22 5.40 -9.23
N ARG A 156 -0.30 5.34 -8.26
CA ARG A 156 0.17 6.51 -7.51
C ARG A 156 0.83 7.55 -8.41
N GLN A 157 1.70 7.12 -9.33
CA GLN A 157 2.38 8.01 -10.25
C GLN A 157 1.41 8.65 -11.24
N GLN A 158 0.39 7.92 -11.70
CA GLN A 158 -0.67 8.48 -12.54
C GLN A 158 -1.41 9.61 -11.80
N LEU A 159 -1.78 9.42 -10.54
CA LEU A 159 -2.44 10.46 -9.73
C LEU A 159 -1.56 11.70 -9.49
N LEU A 160 -0.23 11.52 -9.45
CA LEU A 160 0.74 12.62 -9.36
C LEU A 160 0.96 13.32 -10.70
N ASN A 161 0.94 12.58 -11.81
CA ASN A 161 1.15 13.06 -13.18
C ASN A 161 -0.17 13.50 -13.85
N ASP A 162 -1.05 14.13 -13.08
CA ASP A 162 -2.31 14.71 -13.58
C ASP A 162 -3.38 13.72 -14.07
N ALA A 163 -3.44 12.48 -13.58
CA ALA A 163 -4.69 11.72 -13.72
C ALA A 163 -5.85 12.46 -13.03
N ASN A 164 -7.00 12.54 -13.70
CA ASN A 164 -8.17 13.22 -13.15
C ASN A 164 -8.78 12.41 -11.99
N PRO A 165 -8.78 12.95 -10.76
CA PRO A 165 -9.16 12.17 -9.57
C PRO A 165 -10.66 11.83 -9.55
N ARG A 166 -11.54 12.73 -10.03
CA ARG A 166 -12.99 12.45 -10.14
C ARG A 166 -13.29 11.31 -11.09
N ARG A 167 -12.61 11.25 -12.24
CA ARG A 167 -12.76 10.12 -13.18
C ARG A 167 -12.35 8.80 -12.52
N THR A 168 -11.23 8.79 -11.77
CA THR A 168 -10.80 7.61 -11.02
C THR A 168 -11.83 7.20 -9.96
N ILE A 169 -12.35 8.13 -9.17
CA ILE A 169 -13.40 7.86 -8.16
C ILE A 169 -14.68 7.35 -8.84
N ARG A 170 -15.08 7.92 -9.99
CA ARG A 170 -16.24 7.45 -10.75
C ARG A 170 -16.07 6.01 -11.22
N GLN A 171 -14.92 5.67 -11.81
CA GLN A 171 -14.64 4.29 -12.26
C GLN A 171 -14.63 3.30 -11.08
N MET A 172 -14.08 3.73 -9.95
CA MET A 172 -14.14 2.99 -8.69
C MET A 172 -15.59 2.76 -8.26
N LEU A 173 -16.40 3.81 -8.21
CA LEU A 173 -17.81 3.78 -7.81
C LEU A 173 -18.63 2.87 -8.74
N GLU A 174 -18.49 3.01 -10.06
CA GLU A 174 -19.16 2.15 -11.05
C GLU A 174 -18.89 0.68 -10.75
N LYS A 175 -17.62 0.33 -10.49
CA LYS A 175 -17.23 -1.05 -10.21
C LYS A 175 -17.83 -1.55 -8.89
N VAL A 176 -17.81 -0.73 -7.83
CA VAL A 176 -18.39 -1.08 -6.52
C VAL A 176 -19.90 -1.29 -6.66
N ILE A 177 -20.62 -0.35 -7.27
CA ILE A 177 -22.07 -0.42 -7.44
C ILE A 177 -22.47 -1.64 -8.27
N ARG A 178 -21.75 -1.92 -9.36
CA ARG A 178 -22.01 -3.11 -10.19
C ARG A 178 -21.78 -4.42 -9.42
N GLU A 179 -20.68 -4.51 -8.67
CA GLU A 179 -20.36 -5.69 -7.84
C GLU A 179 -21.39 -5.89 -6.72
N GLN A 180 -21.80 -4.82 -6.03
CA GLN A 180 -22.79 -4.92 -4.96
C GLN A 180 -24.21 -5.18 -5.51
N ALA A 181 -24.63 -4.50 -6.57
CA ALA A 181 -25.92 -4.78 -7.20
C ALA A 181 -26.02 -6.24 -7.66
N ALA A 182 -24.96 -6.79 -8.26
CA ALA A 182 -24.91 -8.20 -8.64
C ALA A 182 -24.96 -9.14 -7.42
N ARG A 183 -24.35 -8.77 -6.29
CA ARG A 183 -24.34 -9.56 -5.06
C ARG A 183 -25.71 -9.56 -4.36
N TYR A 184 -26.27 -8.39 -4.11
CA TYR A 184 -27.53 -8.23 -3.37
C TYR A 184 -28.75 -8.75 -4.14
N LEU A 185 -28.73 -8.63 -5.47
CA LEU A 185 -29.81 -9.09 -6.35
C LEU A 185 -29.58 -10.52 -6.85
N ALA A 186 -28.54 -11.20 -6.36
CA ALA A 186 -28.34 -12.61 -6.67
C ALA A 186 -29.52 -13.43 -6.11
N PRO A 187 -30.05 -14.41 -6.87
CA PRO A 187 -31.18 -15.23 -6.42
C PRO A 187 -30.92 -15.99 -5.12
N ASP A 188 -29.66 -16.25 -4.80
CA ASP A 188 -29.20 -16.95 -3.61
C ASP A 188 -28.79 -16.01 -2.48
N TYR A 189 -28.84 -14.67 -2.65
CA TYR A 189 -28.43 -13.72 -1.61
C TYR A 189 -29.23 -13.89 -0.32
N GLY A 190 -30.55 -13.74 -0.37
CA GLY A 190 -31.44 -13.93 0.78
C GLY A 190 -31.27 -15.32 1.44
N PRO A 191 -31.35 -16.41 0.67
CA PRO A 191 -31.10 -17.77 1.16
C PRO A 191 -29.69 -17.97 1.76
N SER A 192 -28.66 -17.29 1.24
CA SER A 192 -27.30 -17.34 1.78
C SER A 192 -27.20 -16.62 3.13
N CYS A 193 -27.79 -15.44 3.27
CA CYS A 193 -27.88 -14.74 4.54
C CYS A 193 -28.66 -15.55 5.58
N PHE A 194 -29.75 -16.18 5.18
CA PHE A 194 -30.51 -17.09 6.02
C PHE A 194 -29.65 -18.30 6.44
N ALA A 195 -28.91 -18.89 5.51
CA ALA A 195 -28.00 -20.01 5.79
C ALA A 195 -26.91 -19.63 6.80
N GLU A 196 -26.35 -18.42 6.70
CA GLU A 196 -25.37 -17.92 7.67
C GLU A 196 -25.99 -17.72 9.07
N SER A 197 -27.18 -17.13 9.15
CA SER A 197 -27.90 -16.96 10.42
C SER A 197 -28.25 -18.30 11.05
N ALA A 198 -28.79 -19.23 10.24
CA ALA A 198 -29.08 -20.60 10.64
C ALA A 198 -27.82 -21.33 11.11
N ALA A 199 -26.69 -21.15 10.42
CA ALA A 199 -25.42 -21.78 10.78
C ALA A 199 -24.90 -21.28 12.13
N ARG A 200 -25.07 -19.99 12.43
CA ARG A 200 -24.69 -19.41 13.73
C ARG A 200 -25.57 -19.94 14.86
N LYS A 201 -26.88 -20.08 14.64
CA LYS A 201 -27.84 -20.56 15.66
C LYS A 201 -27.75 -22.07 15.90
N ALA A 202 -27.53 -22.86 14.84
CA ALA A 202 -27.49 -24.32 14.91
C ALA A 202 -26.07 -24.91 15.00
N PHE A 203 -25.02 -24.08 14.87
CA PHE A 203 -23.60 -24.49 14.86
C PHE A 203 -23.28 -25.56 13.80
N ILE A 204 -23.90 -25.45 12.62
CA ILE A 204 -23.77 -26.37 11.47
C ILE A 204 -23.69 -25.56 10.19
N GLU A 205 -22.90 -26.03 9.23
CA GLU A 205 -22.86 -25.42 7.91
C GLU A 205 -24.12 -25.73 7.09
N PHE A 206 -24.74 -24.66 6.58
CA PHE A 206 -25.81 -24.73 5.60
C PHE A 206 -25.37 -24.08 4.30
N SER A 207 -25.98 -24.50 3.19
CA SER A 207 -25.79 -23.89 1.89
C SER A 207 -27.03 -23.07 1.50
N ALA A 208 -26.85 -22.04 0.67
CA ALA A 208 -27.97 -21.24 0.17
C ALA A 208 -29.01 -22.10 -0.59
N ARG A 209 -28.58 -23.21 -1.20
CA ARG A 209 -29.45 -24.16 -1.90
C ARG A 209 -30.44 -24.87 -0.97
N ASP A 210 -30.10 -25.02 0.30
CA ASP A 210 -30.96 -25.68 1.29
C ASP A 210 -32.25 -24.88 1.56
N PHE A 211 -32.22 -23.57 1.30
CA PHE A 211 -33.33 -22.64 1.58
C PHE A 211 -33.88 -21.95 0.32
N ALA A 212 -33.41 -22.35 -0.86
CA ALA A 212 -33.87 -21.78 -2.11
C ALA A 212 -35.37 -22.09 -2.32
N ARG A 213 -36.20 -21.04 -2.41
CA ARG A 213 -37.65 -21.14 -2.62
C ARG A 213 -38.41 -21.85 -1.48
N CYS A 214 -37.87 -21.85 -0.26
CA CYS A 214 -38.56 -22.35 0.92
C CYS A 214 -39.35 -21.24 1.60
N ASP A 215 -40.51 -21.58 2.17
CA ASP A 215 -41.18 -20.75 3.16
C ASP A 215 -40.50 -20.87 4.53
N LEU A 216 -40.72 -19.88 5.40
CA LEU A 216 -40.11 -19.80 6.73
C LEU A 216 -40.28 -21.09 7.55
N LYS A 217 -41.47 -21.71 7.51
CA LYS A 217 -41.76 -22.92 8.26
C LYS A 217 -40.93 -24.11 7.76
N THR A 218 -40.88 -24.31 6.46
CA THR A 218 -40.07 -25.38 5.86
C THR A 218 -38.58 -25.16 6.12
N ALA A 219 -38.11 -23.91 6.04
CA ALA A 219 -36.73 -23.55 6.33
C ALA A 219 -36.36 -23.85 7.80
N GLU A 220 -37.23 -23.46 8.75
CA GLU A 220 -37.05 -23.74 10.18
C GLU A 220 -37.03 -25.24 10.48
N ASP A 221 -37.91 -26.01 9.84
CA ASP A 221 -37.93 -27.48 9.98
C ASP A 221 -36.67 -28.13 9.42
N ILE A 222 -36.11 -27.60 8.32
CA ILE A 222 -34.82 -28.05 7.76
C ILE A 222 -33.69 -27.79 8.76
N VAL A 223 -33.63 -26.59 9.33
CA VAL A 223 -32.62 -26.22 10.33
C VAL A 223 -32.72 -27.15 11.55
N ARG A 224 -33.91 -27.31 12.12
CA ARG A 224 -34.14 -28.17 13.30
C ARG A 224 -33.75 -29.62 13.04
N ARG A 225 -34.20 -30.18 11.90
CA ARG A 225 -33.93 -31.58 11.56
C ARG A 225 -32.43 -31.85 11.41
N ARG A 226 -31.72 -30.95 10.72
CA ARG A 226 -30.26 -31.07 10.52
C ARG A 226 -29.51 -30.82 11.83
N ALA A 227 -29.98 -29.89 12.66
CA ALA A 227 -29.46 -29.65 14.00
C ALA A 227 -29.53 -30.92 14.86
N ILE A 228 -30.73 -31.50 15.01
CA ILE A 228 -30.98 -32.71 15.78
C ILE A 228 -30.12 -33.89 15.29
N ALA A 229 -29.99 -34.05 13.97
CA ALA A 229 -29.17 -35.12 13.38
C ALA A 229 -27.68 -34.95 13.70
N ALA A 230 -27.17 -33.72 13.79
CA ALA A 230 -25.77 -33.45 14.05
C ALA A 230 -25.39 -33.45 15.54
N VAL A 231 -26.36 -33.30 16.47
CA VAL A 231 -26.11 -33.24 17.92
C VAL A 231 -25.20 -34.38 18.38
N SER A 232 -25.46 -35.62 17.95
CA SER A 232 -24.70 -36.76 18.42
C SER A 232 -23.24 -36.75 17.97
N SER A 233 -22.97 -36.28 16.75
CA SER A 233 -21.58 -36.07 16.30
C SER A 233 -20.92 -34.96 17.12
N GLN A 234 -21.59 -33.83 17.27
CA GLN A 234 -21.05 -32.65 17.96
C GLN A 234 -20.76 -32.90 19.46
N VAL A 235 -21.62 -33.67 20.13
CA VAL A 235 -21.40 -34.08 21.52
C VAL A 235 -20.21 -35.04 21.58
N ASN A 236 -20.10 -36.01 20.66
CA ASN A 236 -18.95 -36.91 20.63
C ASN A 236 -17.63 -36.17 20.39
N ASP A 237 -17.59 -35.23 19.44
CA ASP A 237 -16.40 -34.42 19.17
C ASP A 237 -15.95 -33.63 20.42
N LEU A 238 -16.91 -33.01 21.14
CA LEU A 238 -16.64 -32.31 22.39
C LEU A 238 -16.19 -33.27 23.50
N MET A 239 -16.75 -34.48 23.56
CA MET A 239 -16.34 -35.49 24.54
C MET A 239 -14.92 -35.98 24.24
N GLU A 240 -14.57 -36.23 22.98
CA GLU A 240 -13.21 -36.66 22.59
C GLU A 240 -12.16 -35.59 22.85
N GLU A 241 -12.47 -34.31 22.57
CA GLU A 241 -11.56 -33.19 22.83
C GLU A 241 -11.30 -32.97 24.32
N ASN A 242 -12.32 -33.15 25.18
CA ASN A 242 -12.24 -32.82 26.60
C ASN A 242 -12.00 -34.04 27.52
N LEU A 243 -12.22 -35.26 27.03
CA LEU A 243 -12.07 -36.52 27.77
C LEU A 243 -11.13 -37.47 26.99
N PRO A 244 -9.83 -37.14 26.88
CA PRO A 244 -8.87 -38.04 26.24
C PRO A 244 -8.69 -39.31 27.08
N GLY A 245 -8.78 -40.48 26.42
CA GLY A 245 -8.57 -41.79 27.07
C GLY A 245 -9.70 -42.26 28.00
N GLU A 246 -9.47 -43.41 28.66
CA GLU A 246 -10.39 -44.01 29.66
C GLU A 246 -10.07 -43.55 31.10
N ASP A 247 -8.92 -42.92 31.31
CA ASP A 247 -8.44 -42.52 32.63
C ASP A 247 -9.04 -41.18 33.09
N SER A 248 -9.80 -41.20 34.19
CA SER A 248 -10.51 -40.05 34.75
C SER A 248 -9.60 -38.87 35.18
N SER A 249 -8.29 -39.10 35.32
CA SER A 249 -7.33 -38.07 35.76
C SER A 249 -7.07 -36.99 34.71
N GLU A 250 -7.32 -37.26 33.42
CA GLU A 250 -7.06 -36.33 32.31
C GLU A 250 -8.33 -35.61 31.83
N TRP A 251 -9.47 -35.85 32.49
CA TRP A 251 -10.77 -35.35 32.07
C TRP A 251 -10.98 -33.88 32.43
N ASN A 252 -11.20 -33.05 31.41
CA ASN A 252 -11.57 -31.65 31.58
C ASN A 252 -13.10 -31.45 31.54
N ILE A 253 -13.78 -31.92 32.58
CA ILE A 253 -15.25 -31.83 32.70
C ILE A 253 -15.75 -30.38 32.74
N GLN A 254 -14.94 -29.47 33.28
CA GLN A 254 -15.27 -28.04 33.32
C GLN A 254 -15.33 -27.43 31.91
N ALA A 255 -14.34 -27.75 31.06
CA ALA A 255 -14.32 -27.29 29.67
C ALA A 255 -15.46 -27.92 28.85
N LEU A 256 -15.78 -29.20 29.09
CA LEU A 256 -16.93 -29.87 28.48
C LEU A 256 -18.25 -29.17 28.83
N ALA A 257 -18.50 -28.89 30.11
CA ALA A 257 -19.69 -28.18 30.56
C ALA A 257 -19.78 -26.78 29.93
N GLN A 258 -18.67 -26.05 29.88
CA GLN A 258 -18.61 -24.73 29.25
C GLN A 258 -18.87 -24.79 27.74
N GLY A 259 -18.31 -25.78 27.04
CA GLY A 259 -18.51 -25.99 25.60
C GLY A 259 -19.97 -26.29 25.26
N VAL A 260 -20.60 -27.19 26.01
CA VAL A 260 -22.02 -27.53 25.86
C VAL A 260 -22.92 -26.33 26.15
N ASN A 261 -22.67 -25.62 27.26
CA ASN A 261 -23.46 -24.46 27.64
C ASN A 261 -23.33 -23.34 26.61
N ARG A 262 -22.13 -23.11 26.05
CA ARG A 262 -21.91 -22.09 25.01
C ARG A 262 -22.62 -22.43 23.70
N ARG A 263 -22.67 -23.70 23.32
CA ARG A 263 -23.22 -24.14 22.02
C ARG A 263 -24.74 -24.24 22.01
N TRP A 264 -25.34 -24.78 23.08
CA TRP A 264 -26.80 -24.99 23.13
C TRP A 264 -27.53 -24.08 24.14
N ASN A 265 -26.83 -23.09 24.71
CA ASN A 265 -27.35 -22.20 25.75
C ASN A 265 -27.97 -22.97 26.94
N LEU A 266 -27.32 -24.08 27.32
CA LEU A 266 -27.74 -24.93 28.43
C LEU A 266 -27.17 -24.43 29.77
N LYS A 267 -27.69 -24.97 30.87
CA LYS A 267 -27.23 -24.69 32.24
C LYS A 267 -26.73 -25.96 32.93
N VAL A 268 -25.85 -26.70 32.27
CA VAL A 268 -25.24 -27.90 32.84
C VAL A 268 -24.11 -27.51 33.79
N THR A 269 -24.11 -28.06 35.01
CA THR A 269 -23.05 -27.83 35.99
C THR A 269 -22.00 -28.94 35.96
N ASP A 270 -20.77 -28.64 36.36
CA ASP A 270 -19.69 -29.63 36.47
C ASP A 270 -20.02 -30.71 37.52
N THR A 271 -20.73 -30.32 38.58
CA THR A 271 -21.16 -31.25 39.64
C THR A 271 -22.18 -32.29 39.17
N GLU A 272 -22.99 -31.98 38.16
CA GLU A 272 -23.94 -32.92 37.56
C GLU A 272 -23.21 -33.92 36.66
N LEU A 273 -22.28 -33.43 35.82
CA LEU A 273 -21.51 -34.30 34.90
C LEU A 273 -20.56 -35.24 35.64
N ARG A 274 -19.95 -34.81 36.75
CA ARG A 274 -19.06 -35.66 37.58
C ARG A 274 -19.75 -36.87 38.21
N ARG A 275 -21.09 -36.89 38.28
CA ARG A 275 -21.87 -37.99 38.86
C ARG A 275 -22.23 -39.08 37.85
N LEU A 276 -21.96 -38.85 36.57
CA LEU A 276 -22.38 -39.71 35.46
C LEU A 276 -21.16 -40.42 34.85
N ASP A 277 -21.34 -41.66 34.40
CA ASP A 277 -20.32 -42.37 33.62
C ASP A 277 -20.22 -41.81 32.18
N ARG A 278 -19.15 -42.13 31.43
CA ARG A 278 -18.91 -41.61 30.06
C ARG A 278 -20.09 -41.85 29.11
N VAL A 279 -20.72 -43.02 29.19
CA VAL A 279 -21.89 -43.36 28.37
C VAL A 279 -23.11 -42.57 28.83
N GLU A 280 -23.36 -42.49 30.13
CA GLU A 280 -24.48 -41.75 30.71
C GLU A 280 -24.36 -40.24 30.47
N MET A 281 -23.15 -39.68 30.53
CA MET A 281 -22.86 -38.29 30.15
C MET A 281 -23.20 -38.05 28.69
N SER A 282 -22.80 -38.94 27.78
CA SER A 282 -23.14 -38.81 26.36
C SER A 282 -24.65 -38.82 26.15
N ASP A 283 -25.38 -39.77 26.74
CA ASP A 283 -26.84 -39.86 26.60
C ASP A 283 -27.57 -38.66 27.20
N HIS A 284 -27.12 -38.19 28.37
CA HIS A 284 -27.68 -37.03 29.04
C HIS A 284 -27.47 -35.75 28.22
N LEU A 285 -26.24 -35.52 27.75
CA LEU A 285 -25.89 -34.37 26.91
C LEU A 285 -26.62 -34.41 25.56
N ASN A 286 -26.72 -35.59 24.93
CA ASN A 286 -27.49 -35.78 23.69
C ASN A 286 -28.96 -35.41 23.88
N THR A 287 -29.57 -35.83 24.99
CA THR A 287 -30.99 -35.56 25.27
C THR A 287 -31.24 -34.06 25.49
N LEU A 288 -30.38 -33.40 26.27
CA LEU A 288 -30.46 -31.96 26.53
C LEU A 288 -30.18 -31.13 25.27
N ALA A 289 -29.17 -31.50 24.48
CA ALA A 289 -28.84 -30.81 23.24
C ALA A 289 -29.94 -30.98 22.18
N ARG A 290 -30.58 -32.15 22.07
CA ARG A 290 -31.73 -32.35 21.17
C ARG A 290 -32.91 -31.47 21.53
N SER A 291 -33.28 -31.41 22.81
CA SER A 291 -34.39 -30.55 23.25
C SER A 291 -34.08 -29.07 23.03
N ALA A 292 -32.83 -28.63 23.22
CA ALA A 292 -32.41 -27.27 22.86
C ALA A 292 -32.55 -27.00 21.36
N CYS A 293 -32.15 -27.94 20.50
CA CYS A 293 -32.30 -27.81 19.05
C CYS A 293 -33.77 -27.71 18.59
N GLU A 294 -34.70 -28.37 19.28
CA GLU A 294 -36.14 -28.25 18.98
C GLU A 294 -36.68 -26.84 19.26
N THR A 295 -36.09 -26.12 20.22
CA THR A 295 -36.50 -24.74 20.57
C THR A 295 -35.91 -23.67 19.65
N ILE A 296 -35.03 -24.02 18.72
CA ILE A 296 -34.45 -23.07 17.76
C ILE A 296 -35.59 -22.42 16.96
N SER A 297 -35.62 -21.09 16.96
CA SER A 297 -36.57 -20.30 16.18
C SER A 297 -35.87 -19.35 15.22
N MET A 298 -36.40 -19.29 14.00
CA MET A 298 -35.94 -18.44 12.90
C MET A 298 -36.94 -17.31 12.59
N ALA A 299 -37.86 -17.00 13.51
CA ALA A 299 -38.95 -16.06 13.25
C ALA A 299 -38.50 -14.67 12.79
N GLU A 300 -37.42 -14.14 13.35
CA GLU A 300 -36.83 -12.84 12.99
C GLU A 300 -36.13 -12.87 11.62
N ASP A 301 -35.66 -14.04 11.18
CA ASP A 301 -34.94 -14.24 9.93
C ASP A 301 -35.87 -14.46 8.73
N GLY A 302 -37.19 -14.47 8.94
CA GLY A 302 -38.18 -14.65 7.88
C GLY A 302 -38.12 -13.58 6.79
N LEU A 303 -37.71 -12.36 7.15
CA LEU A 303 -37.49 -11.27 6.19
C LEU A 303 -36.37 -11.59 5.20
N LEU A 304 -35.40 -12.44 5.55
CA LEU A 304 -34.27 -12.80 4.66
C LEU A 304 -34.71 -13.66 3.47
N LEU A 305 -35.85 -14.36 3.59
CA LEU A 305 -36.41 -15.22 2.55
C LEU A 305 -37.41 -14.49 1.65
N ASP A 306 -37.73 -13.22 1.95
CA ASP A 306 -38.60 -12.41 1.12
C ASP A 306 -37.91 -12.11 -0.23
N PRO A 307 -38.59 -12.29 -1.38
CA PRO A 307 -38.08 -11.87 -2.69
C PRO A 307 -37.60 -10.41 -2.74
N GLY A 308 -38.17 -9.52 -1.90
CA GLY A 308 -37.78 -8.10 -1.82
C GLY A 308 -36.48 -7.83 -1.04
N PHE A 309 -36.03 -8.77 -0.21
CA PHE A 309 -34.93 -8.55 0.75
C PHE A 309 -33.63 -8.05 0.11
N GLY A 310 -33.28 -8.58 -1.06
CA GLY A 310 -32.08 -8.17 -1.79
C GLY A 310 -32.12 -6.69 -2.18
N ARG A 311 -33.29 -6.19 -2.63
CA ARG A 311 -33.47 -4.78 -3.01
C ARG A 311 -33.43 -3.87 -1.79
N ASP A 312 -34.13 -4.25 -0.72
CA ASP A 312 -34.13 -3.50 0.54
C ASP A 312 -32.73 -3.42 1.14
N GLY A 313 -32.00 -4.53 1.12
CA GLY A 313 -30.61 -4.59 1.56
C GLY A 313 -29.69 -3.71 0.75
N LEU A 314 -29.86 -3.66 -0.58
CA LEU A 314 -29.07 -2.79 -1.46
C LEU A 314 -29.35 -1.31 -1.15
N VAL A 315 -30.62 -0.91 -1.03
CA VAL A 315 -31.00 0.48 -0.68
C VAL A 315 -30.46 0.86 0.69
N ALA A 316 -30.60 -0.02 1.68
CA ALA A 316 -30.10 0.21 3.03
C ALA A 316 -28.58 0.39 3.04
N TRP A 317 -27.86 -0.45 2.28
CA TRP A 317 -26.41 -0.34 2.12
C TRP A 317 -26.01 1.00 1.49
N VAL A 318 -26.65 1.40 0.38
CA VAL A 318 -26.33 2.68 -0.29
C VAL A 318 -26.60 3.86 0.65
N ASN A 319 -27.74 3.86 1.33
CA ASN A 319 -28.11 4.94 2.25
C ASN A 319 -27.15 5.04 3.43
N HIS A 320 -26.65 3.91 3.92
CA HIS A 320 -25.65 3.88 4.98
C HIS A 320 -24.29 4.40 4.48
N ASP A 321 -23.74 3.81 3.42
CA ASP A 321 -22.35 4.06 2.99
C ASP A 321 -22.17 5.41 2.29
N TYR A 322 -23.21 5.88 1.58
CA TYR A 322 -23.15 7.15 0.83
C TYR A 322 -23.99 8.27 1.49
N GLN A 323 -24.53 8.02 2.69
CA GLN A 323 -25.35 8.95 3.46
C GLN A 323 -26.56 9.49 2.67
N THR A 324 -27.17 8.64 1.83
CA THR A 324 -28.31 9.01 0.98
C THR A 324 -29.67 8.70 1.62
N ARG A 325 -30.75 9.17 0.98
CA ARG A 325 -32.15 8.89 1.38
C ARG A 325 -32.95 8.32 0.21
N LEU A 326 -32.39 7.32 -0.47
CA LEU A 326 -33.04 6.62 -1.58
C LEU A 326 -34.07 5.63 -1.04
N SER A 327 -35.15 5.45 -1.79
CA SER A 327 -36.18 4.44 -1.54
C SER A 327 -36.07 3.27 -2.53
N VAL A 328 -36.84 2.20 -2.32
CA VAL A 328 -36.89 1.07 -3.28
C VAL A 328 -37.54 1.50 -4.60
N GLU A 329 -38.47 2.46 -4.55
CA GLU A 329 -39.13 3.03 -5.74
C GLU A 329 -38.15 3.81 -6.62
N ASP A 330 -37.06 4.30 -6.02
CA ASP A 330 -36.00 5.02 -6.71
C ASP A 330 -35.14 4.12 -7.61
N ILE A 331 -35.21 2.80 -7.43
CA ILE A 331 -34.38 1.82 -8.12
C ILE A 331 -35.26 1.02 -9.09
N SER A 332 -35.42 1.58 -10.30
CA SER A 332 -36.10 0.91 -11.41
C SER A 332 -35.16 -0.09 -12.10
N GLY A 333 -35.67 -1.28 -12.44
CA GLY A 333 -34.92 -2.29 -13.17
C GLY A 333 -35.35 -3.71 -12.77
N ASP A 334 -35.26 -4.64 -13.71
CA ASP A 334 -35.60 -6.06 -13.47
C ASP A 334 -34.35 -6.91 -13.17
N ASP A 335 -33.18 -6.48 -13.65
CA ASP A 335 -31.91 -7.17 -13.50
C ASP A 335 -30.88 -6.36 -12.71
N GLY A 336 -29.85 -7.03 -12.19
CA GLY A 336 -28.82 -6.37 -11.38
C GLY A 336 -28.02 -5.31 -12.14
N ALA A 337 -27.94 -5.42 -13.46
CA ALA A 337 -27.25 -4.46 -14.30
C ALA A 337 -28.04 -3.14 -14.43
N SER A 338 -29.32 -3.18 -14.79
CA SER A 338 -30.17 -1.98 -14.91
C SER A 338 -30.39 -1.27 -13.57
N VAL A 339 -30.52 -2.04 -12.49
CA VAL A 339 -30.56 -1.52 -11.12
C VAL A 339 -29.26 -0.80 -10.79
N GLY A 340 -28.11 -1.43 -11.05
CA GLY A 340 -26.80 -0.83 -10.81
C GLY A 340 -26.58 0.45 -11.60
N GLU A 341 -27.04 0.52 -12.85
CA GLU A 341 -26.92 1.71 -13.70
C GLU A 341 -27.80 2.87 -13.21
N THR A 342 -29.07 2.59 -12.90
CA THR A 342 -29.98 3.60 -12.31
C THR A 342 -29.41 4.16 -11.01
N LEU A 343 -28.89 3.28 -10.16
CA LEU A 343 -28.30 3.65 -8.89
C LEU A 343 -27.03 4.50 -9.06
N LEU A 344 -26.15 4.09 -9.98
CA LEU A 344 -24.94 4.83 -10.30
C LEU A 344 -25.28 6.25 -10.79
N LYS A 345 -26.26 6.38 -11.69
CA LYS A 345 -26.71 7.69 -12.18
C LYS A 345 -27.19 8.59 -11.05
N LYS A 346 -28.03 8.09 -10.15
CA LYS A 346 -28.50 8.84 -8.98
C LYS A 346 -27.36 9.25 -8.04
N LEU A 347 -26.40 8.35 -7.80
CA LEU A 347 -25.24 8.66 -6.97
C LEU A 347 -24.33 9.72 -7.62
N LEU A 348 -24.15 9.68 -8.95
CA LEU A 348 -23.38 10.70 -9.67
C LEU A 348 -24.08 12.06 -9.69
N GLU A 349 -25.41 12.09 -9.75
CA GLU A 349 -26.20 13.33 -9.59
C GLU A 349 -26.03 13.92 -8.19
N LEU A 350 -26.10 13.09 -7.14
CA LEU A 350 -25.84 13.51 -5.76
C LEU A 350 -24.40 13.97 -5.56
N TYR A 351 -23.44 13.29 -6.18
CA TYR A 351 -22.04 13.70 -6.15
C TYR A 351 -21.83 15.05 -6.84
N ARG A 352 -22.48 15.28 -7.99
CA ARG A 352 -22.45 16.57 -8.70
C ARG A 352 -23.09 17.69 -7.89
N ALA A 353 -24.13 17.42 -7.10
CA ALA A 353 -24.71 18.43 -6.21
C ALA A 353 -23.66 19.00 -5.23
N LYS A 354 -22.65 18.20 -4.85
CA LYS A 354 -21.53 18.63 -4.00
C LYS A 354 -20.58 19.61 -4.68
N ASP A 355 -20.58 19.70 -6.01
CA ASP A 355 -19.78 20.69 -6.74
C ASP A 355 -20.18 22.13 -6.34
N ALA A 356 -21.41 22.35 -5.85
CA ALA A 356 -21.87 23.65 -5.35
C ALA A 356 -21.66 23.84 -3.84
N SER A 357 -21.98 22.84 -3.01
CA SER A 357 -21.91 22.96 -1.55
C SER A 357 -20.47 22.95 -1.02
N PHE A 358 -19.60 22.13 -1.63
CA PHE A 358 -18.26 21.89 -1.10
C PHE A 358 -17.35 23.13 -1.11
N PRO A 359 -17.24 23.91 -2.21
CA PRO A 359 -16.39 25.10 -2.22
C PRO A 359 -16.80 26.12 -1.16
N VAL A 360 -18.11 26.31 -0.97
CA VAL A 360 -18.66 27.21 0.05
C VAL A 360 -18.24 26.75 1.44
N ARG A 361 -18.44 25.47 1.75
CA ARG A 361 -18.05 24.91 3.04
C ARG A 361 -16.54 24.99 3.28
N ALA A 362 -15.72 24.67 2.28
CA ALA A 362 -14.26 24.78 2.37
C ALA A 362 -13.82 26.23 2.65
N GLY A 363 -14.44 27.22 1.99
CA GLY A 363 -14.20 28.63 2.26
C GLY A 363 -14.65 29.04 3.69
N LEU A 364 -15.85 28.64 4.10
CA LEU A 364 -16.36 28.91 5.45
C LEU A 364 -15.47 28.29 6.53
N GLU A 365 -14.99 27.07 6.34
CA GLU A 365 -14.08 26.40 7.26
C GLU A 365 -12.75 27.13 7.33
N GLN A 366 -12.14 27.50 6.20
CA GLN A 366 -10.87 28.21 6.17
C GLN A 366 -10.92 29.57 6.90
N PHE A 367 -11.93 30.39 6.59
CA PHE A 367 -12.02 31.76 7.09
C PHE A 367 -12.80 31.89 8.40
N MET A 368 -13.63 30.90 8.74
CA MET A 368 -14.42 30.84 9.97
C MET A 368 -14.17 29.55 10.78
N LYS A 369 -12.90 29.12 10.91
CA LYS A 369 -12.51 27.98 11.78
C LYS A 369 -13.05 28.16 13.20
N SER A 370 -13.99 27.32 13.59
CA SER A 370 -14.53 27.26 14.96
C SER A 370 -13.59 26.42 15.85
N GLY A 371 -12.33 26.84 16.02
CA GLY A 371 -11.29 25.90 16.47
C GLY A 371 -10.14 26.42 17.31
N ASN A 372 -10.11 27.68 17.76
CA ASN A 372 -9.08 28.08 18.72
C ASN A 372 -9.66 29.00 19.81
N LYS A 373 -10.13 28.38 20.91
CA LYS A 373 -10.42 29.07 22.16
C LYS A 373 -9.10 29.42 22.86
N GLY A 374 -8.37 30.39 22.31
CA GLY A 374 -7.45 31.21 23.09
C GLY A 374 -8.25 32.29 23.84
N GLU A 375 -7.70 32.84 24.93
CA GLU A 375 -8.35 33.76 25.88
C GLU A 375 -8.91 35.10 25.32
N GLY A 376 -8.97 35.27 24.00
CA GLY A 376 -9.79 36.28 23.32
C GLY A 376 -10.44 35.62 22.12
N GLY A 377 -11.78 35.52 22.12
CA GLY A 377 -12.56 34.64 21.23
C GLY A 377 -12.13 34.63 19.75
N ALA A 378 -12.31 33.47 19.11
CA ALA A 378 -11.97 33.23 17.71
C ALA A 378 -12.49 34.36 16.80
N ARG A 379 -11.57 35.19 16.30
CA ARG A 379 -11.90 36.28 15.38
C ARG A 379 -11.99 35.67 13.98
N TYR A 380 -13.22 35.51 13.48
CA TYR A 380 -13.46 35.08 12.10
C TYR A 380 -12.90 36.10 11.10
N ASP A 381 -12.23 35.61 10.06
CA ASP A 381 -11.72 36.43 8.97
C ASP A 381 -12.80 36.65 7.90
N ARG A 382 -13.75 37.52 8.24
CA ARG A 382 -14.89 37.85 7.35
C ARG A 382 -14.45 38.63 6.10
N GLU A 383 -13.38 39.41 6.20
CA GLU A 383 -12.83 40.19 5.09
C GLU A 383 -12.15 39.27 4.07
N GLY A 384 -11.36 38.29 4.55
CA GLY A 384 -10.78 37.24 3.71
C GLY A 384 -11.85 36.42 2.99
N LEU A 385 -12.93 36.05 3.67
CA LEU A 385 -14.05 35.31 3.05
C LEU A 385 -14.75 36.12 1.95
N TYR A 386 -14.94 37.43 2.14
CA TYR A 386 -15.52 38.30 1.12
C TYR A 386 -14.64 38.37 -0.13
N ILE A 387 -13.34 38.64 0.05
CA ILE A 387 -12.38 38.72 -1.06
C ILE A 387 -12.32 37.39 -1.81
N TRP A 388 -12.20 36.26 -1.09
CA TRP A 388 -12.20 34.93 -1.67
C TRP A 388 -13.49 34.66 -2.46
N SER A 389 -14.66 34.95 -1.89
CA SER A 389 -15.96 34.69 -2.55
C SER A 389 -16.10 35.45 -3.88
N ARG A 390 -15.57 36.68 -3.97
CA ARG A 390 -15.56 37.48 -5.21
C ARG A 390 -14.65 36.91 -6.29
N HIS A 391 -13.49 36.41 -5.89
CA HIS A 391 -12.57 35.76 -6.82
C HIS A 391 -13.12 34.40 -7.29
N ARG A 392 -13.73 33.64 -6.38
CA ARG A 392 -14.22 32.29 -6.64
C ARG A 392 -15.52 32.25 -7.44
N PHE A 393 -16.40 33.21 -7.21
CA PHE A 393 -17.71 33.32 -7.87
C PHE A 393 -17.82 34.67 -8.59
N PRO A 394 -17.25 34.83 -9.80
CA PRO A 394 -17.29 36.09 -10.53
C PRO A 394 -18.73 36.56 -10.82
N GLN A 395 -19.68 35.64 -11.01
CA GLN A 395 -21.10 35.96 -11.21
C GLN A 395 -21.81 36.44 -9.93
N ALA A 396 -21.14 36.38 -8.77
CA ALA A 396 -21.64 36.87 -7.49
C ALA A 396 -21.44 38.38 -7.28
N LEU A 397 -20.65 39.03 -8.14
CA LEU A 397 -20.23 40.44 -7.98
C LEU A 397 -21.39 41.41 -7.77
N ASP A 398 -22.57 41.12 -8.31
CA ASP A 398 -23.78 41.96 -8.21
C ASP A 398 -24.75 41.53 -7.10
N ARG A 399 -24.49 40.42 -6.40
CA ARG A 399 -25.44 39.79 -5.46
C ARG A 399 -25.06 39.88 -3.99
N ILE A 400 -23.82 40.25 -3.64
CA ILE A 400 -23.38 40.32 -2.24
C ILE A 400 -22.57 41.58 -1.96
N THR A 401 -22.88 42.25 -0.86
CA THR A 401 -22.15 43.41 -0.35
C THR A 401 -21.24 43.04 0.81
N GLU A 402 -20.21 43.85 1.07
CA GLU A 402 -19.31 43.64 2.21
C GLU A 402 -20.06 43.68 3.56
N ASP A 403 -21.15 44.47 3.63
CA ASP A 403 -21.99 44.58 4.82
C ASP A 403 -22.76 43.29 5.13
N ASP A 404 -23.10 42.49 4.12
CA ASP A 404 -23.75 41.19 4.31
C ASP A 404 -22.84 40.22 5.08
N PHE A 405 -21.53 40.20 4.78
CA PHE A 405 -20.55 39.36 5.48
C PHE A 405 -20.31 39.79 6.94
N ARG A 406 -20.53 41.08 7.25
CA ARG A 406 -20.37 41.64 8.60
C ARG A 406 -21.58 41.38 9.48
N THR A 407 -22.77 41.31 8.90
CA THR A 407 -24.05 41.27 9.63
C THR A 407 -24.64 39.87 9.75
N LEU A 408 -24.47 39.02 8.74
CA LEU A 408 -25.11 37.70 8.69
C LEU A 408 -24.39 36.67 9.59
N SER A 409 -25.17 35.69 10.08
CA SER A 409 -24.62 34.54 10.79
C SER A 409 -23.90 33.58 9.84
N ARG A 410 -23.08 32.66 10.39
CA ARG A 410 -22.37 31.64 9.60
C ARG A 410 -23.32 30.82 8.71
N ASP A 411 -24.44 30.39 9.26
CA ASP A 411 -25.40 29.54 8.56
C ASP A 411 -26.16 30.32 7.48
N GLN A 412 -26.46 31.59 7.73
CA GLN A 412 -27.06 32.49 6.74
C GLN A 412 -26.09 32.77 5.59
N LEU A 413 -24.81 32.99 5.88
CA LEU A 413 -23.77 33.16 4.86
C LEU A 413 -23.59 31.89 4.03
N ALA A 414 -23.64 30.72 4.66
CA ALA A 414 -23.59 29.44 3.94
C ALA A 414 -24.72 29.33 2.91
N LEU A 415 -25.96 29.58 3.32
CA LEU A 415 -27.12 29.51 2.42
C LEU A 415 -27.03 30.51 1.25
N VAL A 416 -26.59 31.75 1.51
CA VAL A 416 -26.44 32.77 0.46
C VAL A 416 -25.35 32.37 -0.53
N LEU A 417 -24.20 31.91 -0.02
CA LEU A 417 -23.08 31.47 -0.85
C LEU A 417 -23.40 30.21 -1.63
N GLU A 418 -24.12 29.25 -1.05
CA GLU A 418 -24.58 28.03 -1.73
C GLU A 418 -25.52 28.35 -2.90
N GLY A 419 -26.47 29.27 -2.71
CA GLY A 419 -27.36 29.71 -3.79
C GLY A 419 -26.61 30.38 -4.96
N ILE A 420 -25.49 31.04 -4.67
CA ILE A 420 -24.62 31.65 -5.67
C ILE A 420 -23.71 30.62 -6.34
N ALA A 421 -23.15 29.71 -5.56
CA ALA A 421 -22.33 28.61 -6.05
C ALA A 421 -23.11 27.74 -7.04
N LEU A 422 -24.40 27.47 -6.77
CA LEU A 422 -25.28 26.73 -7.66
C LEU A 422 -25.40 27.37 -9.05
N ALA A 423 -25.42 28.71 -9.15
CA ALA A 423 -25.44 29.42 -10.42
C ALA A 423 -24.09 29.38 -11.17
N CYS A 424 -23.00 29.09 -10.46
CA CYS A 424 -21.65 29.04 -11.00
C CYS A 424 -21.17 27.60 -11.34
N VAL A 425 -22.01 26.58 -11.10
CA VAL A 425 -21.71 25.19 -11.47
C VAL A 425 -21.60 25.07 -12.99
N ALA A 426 -20.72 24.19 -13.44
CA ALA A 426 -20.57 23.89 -14.86
C ALA A 426 -21.90 23.48 -15.51
N PRO A 427 -22.20 24.01 -16.72
CA PRO A 427 -23.48 23.76 -17.39
C PRO A 427 -23.63 22.30 -17.81
N LEU A 428 -22.57 21.71 -18.38
CA LEU A 428 -22.58 20.33 -18.86
C LEU A 428 -21.99 19.37 -17.81
N PRO A 429 -22.49 18.13 -17.70
CA PRO A 429 -21.86 17.10 -16.89
C PRO A 429 -20.51 16.68 -17.48
N PRO A 430 -19.59 16.10 -16.68
CA PRO A 430 -18.33 15.54 -17.19
C PRO A 430 -18.56 14.42 -18.21
N GLU A 431 -19.68 13.71 -18.14
CA GLU A 431 -20.11 12.69 -19.10
C GLU A 431 -20.21 13.26 -20.53
N ALA A 432 -20.74 14.47 -20.68
CA ALA A 432 -20.84 15.12 -21.99
C ALA A 432 -19.44 15.46 -22.56
N VAL A 433 -18.44 15.66 -21.71
CA VAL A 433 -17.05 15.85 -22.13
C VAL A 433 -16.45 14.54 -22.64
N GLU A 434 -16.71 13.44 -21.94
CA GLU A 434 -16.31 12.09 -22.36
C GLU A 434 -16.95 11.71 -23.69
N ASP A 435 -18.27 11.89 -23.82
CA ASP A 435 -19.01 11.59 -25.05
C ASP A 435 -18.49 12.43 -26.23
N ARG A 436 -18.26 13.72 -26.03
CA ARG A 436 -17.76 14.60 -27.09
C ARG A 436 -16.36 14.22 -27.56
N ILE A 437 -15.48 13.83 -26.64
CA ILE A 437 -14.14 13.36 -26.99
C ILE A 437 -14.24 12.02 -27.72
N ALA A 438 -15.08 11.10 -27.27
CA ALA A 438 -15.31 9.84 -27.97
C ALA A 438 -15.86 10.05 -29.40
N GLU A 439 -16.72 11.05 -29.62
CA GLU A 439 -17.22 11.43 -30.95
C GLU A 439 -16.09 11.95 -31.87
N ILE A 440 -15.22 12.84 -31.37
CA ILE A 440 -14.14 13.43 -32.16
C ILE A 440 -13.08 12.39 -32.53
N PHE A 441 -12.77 11.48 -31.60
CA PHE A 441 -11.82 10.39 -31.83
C PHE A 441 -12.47 9.15 -32.48
N ALA A 442 -13.73 9.21 -32.92
CA ALA A 442 -14.42 8.10 -33.56
C ALA A 442 -13.86 7.81 -34.97
N GLY A 443 -12.72 7.13 -35.02
CA GLY A 443 -12.03 6.75 -36.25
C GLY A 443 -10.53 7.08 -36.28
N THR A 444 -10.02 7.80 -35.30
CA THR A 444 -8.61 8.20 -35.17
C THR A 444 -8.06 7.83 -33.80
N ASN A 445 -6.84 7.28 -33.74
CA ASN A 445 -6.19 6.94 -32.45
C ASN A 445 -5.50 8.14 -31.80
N VAL A 446 -5.29 9.20 -32.57
CA VAL A 446 -4.49 10.37 -32.23
C VAL A 446 -5.20 11.59 -32.80
N ALA A 447 -5.24 12.68 -32.03
CA ALA A 447 -5.86 13.92 -32.48
C ALA A 447 -5.08 14.54 -33.65
N GLU A 448 -5.75 14.71 -34.79
CA GLU A 448 -5.23 15.56 -35.85
C GLU A 448 -5.31 17.04 -35.43
N ARG A 449 -4.59 17.91 -36.15
CA ARG A 449 -4.59 19.35 -35.84
C ARG A 449 -5.98 19.97 -35.94
N GLU A 450 -6.82 19.49 -36.85
CA GLU A 450 -8.20 19.96 -37.01
C GLU A 450 -9.08 19.54 -35.82
N ASP A 451 -8.98 18.28 -35.40
CA ASP A 451 -9.68 17.73 -34.22
C ASP A 451 -9.32 18.49 -32.93
N ALA A 452 -8.02 18.79 -32.74
CA ALA A 452 -7.55 19.53 -31.57
C ALA A 452 -8.09 20.97 -31.51
N VAL A 453 -8.21 21.64 -32.66
CA VAL A 453 -8.80 22.98 -32.76
C VAL A 453 -10.30 22.92 -32.53
N GLU A 454 -11.01 21.94 -33.11
CA GLU A 454 -12.45 21.77 -32.89
C GLU A 454 -12.77 21.52 -31.41
N LEU A 455 -11.98 20.68 -30.73
CA LEU A 455 -12.13 20.40 -29.31
C LEU A 455 -11.88 21.65 -28.45
N ALA A 456 -10.84 22.43 -28.76
CA ALA A 456 -10.55 23.68 -28.07
C ALA A 456 -11.67 24.73 -28.27
N ASP A 457 -12.19 24.87 -29.49
CA ASP A 457 -13.30 25.78 -29.81
C ASP A 457 -14.61 25.35 -29.14
N TRP A 458 -14.88 24.06 -29.06
CA TRP A 458 -16.03 23.53 -28.33
C TRP A 458 -15.91 23.80 -26.82
N CYS A 459 -14.73 23.55 -26.24
CA CYS A 459 -14.45 23.84 -24.84
C CYS A 459 -14.60 25.34 -24.52
N ALA A 460 -14.16 26.22 -25.41
CA ALA A 460 -14.32 27.67 -25.26
C ALA A 460 -15.78 28.12 -25.33
N ARG A 461 -16.61 27.51 -26.18
CA ARG A 461 -18.02 27.87 -26.35
C ARG A 461 -18.91 27.31 -25.24
N GLU A 462 -18.85 26.00 -25.00
CA GLU A 462 -19.80 25.29 -24.14
C GLU A 462 -19.35 25.27 -22.67
N LEU A 463 -18.05 25.14 -22.42
CA LEU A 463 -17.48 25.04 -21.07
C LEU A 463 -16.80 26.33 -20.62
N SER A 464 -16.73 27.34 -21.50
CA SER A 464 -15.98 28.58 -21.31
C SER A 464 -14.48 28.38 -21.05
N LEU A 465 -13.91 27.20 -21.32
CA LEU A 465 -12.53 26.83 -21.04
C LEU A 465 -11.59 27.21 -22.18
N GLN A 466 -10.45 27.82 -21.87
CA GLN A 466 -9.40 28.07 -22.83
C GLN A 466 -8.38 26.93 -22.75
N ILE A 467 -8.28 26.13 -23.81
CA ILE A 467 -7.36 25.00 -23.89
C ILE A 467 -6.40 25.26 -25.04
N ASP A 468 -5.11 25.00 -24.81
CA ASP A 468 -4.10 25.13 -25.85
C ASP A 468 -4.23 23.99 -26.86
N ALA A 469 -4.61 24.34 -28.09
CA ALA A 469 -4.77 23.38 -29.18
C ALA A 469 -3.42 22.76 -29.59
N GLU A 470 -2.30 23.48 -29.44
CA GLU A 470 -0.97 22.95 -29.79
C GLU A 470 -0.57 21.79 -28.86
N GLY A 471 -0.85 21.91 -27.56
CA GLY A 471 -0.62 20.86 -26.58
C GLY A 471 -1.51 19.62 -26.73
N LEU A 472 -2.59 19.71 -27.51
CA LEU A 472 -3.50 18.59 -27.80
C LEU A 472 -3.19 17.91 -29.15
N THR A 473 -2.39 18.53 -30.01
CA THR A 473 -1.95 17.88 -31.26
C THR A 473 -1.11 16.64 -30.95
N ASP A 474 -1.33 15.55 -31.68
CA ASP A 474 -0.70 14.25 -31.46
C ASP A 474 -1.02 13.57 -30.10
N ALA A 475 -1.98 14.10 -29.33
CA ALA A 475 -2.41 13.47 -28.08
C ALA A 475 -3.31 12.25 -28.35
N THR A 476 -3.20 11.24 -27.50
CA THR A 476 -4.17 10.13 -27.48
C THR A 476 -5.49 10.58 -26.88
N GLU A 477 -6.57 9.88 -27.18
CA GLU A 477 -7.90 10.11 -26.60
C GLU A 477 -7.84 10.22 -25.07
N GLU A 478 -7.10 9.33 -24.41
CA GLU A 478 -6.97 9.30 -22.96
C GLU A 478 -6.21 10.54 -22.41
N THR A 479 -5.16 10.98 -23.09
CA THR A 479 -4.41 12.18 -22.70
C THR A 479 -5.24 13.45 -22.92
N ALA A 480 -5.93 13.57 -24.06
CA ALA A 480 -6.84 14.68 -24.33
C ALA A 480 -7.95 14.75 -23.27
N LEU A 481 -8.56 13.62 -22.93
CA LEU A 481 -9.59 13.53 -21.91
C LEU A 481 -9.08 13.96 -20.52
N GLN A 482 -7.87 13.52 -20.13
CA GLN A 482 -7.27 13.95 -18.86
C GLN A 482 -7.03 15.46 -18.82
N VAL A 483 -6.47 16.04 -19.90
CA VAL A 483 -6.21 17.49 -19.99
C VAL A 483 -7.50 18.29 -19.86
N VAL A 484 -8.54 17.95 -20.63
CA VAL A 484 -9.82 18.67 -20.62
C VAL A 484 -10.52 18.52 -19.28
N LEU A 485 -10.61 17.31 -18.71
CA LEU A 485 -11.27 17.09 -17.42
C LEU A 485 -10.53 17.78 -16.27
N ASN A 486 -9.19 17.83 -16.29
CA ASN A 486 -8.44 18.57 -15.29
C ASN A 486 -8.67 20.08 -15.42
N ALA A 487 -8.66 20.63 -16.64
CA ALA A 487 -8.95 22.04 -16.86
C ALA A 487 -10.37 22.40 -16.40
N TYR A 488 -11.34 21.52 -16.71
CA TYR A 488 -12.72 21.62 -16.25
C TYR A 488 -12.80 21.64 -14.71
N ASP A 489 -12.18 20.68 -14.04
CA ASP A 489 -12.23 20.58 -12.58
C ASP A 489 -11.48 21.70 -11.87
N SER A 490 -10.32 22.11 -12.39
CA SER A 490 -9.53 23.22 -11.84
C SER A 490 -10.26 24.57 -11.95
N ARG A 491 -11.15 24.73 -12.94
CA ARG A 491 -11.99 25.93 -13.06
C ARG A 491 -13.18 25.89 -12.11
N TYR A 492 -13.94 24.79 -12.12
CA TYR A 492 -15.25 24.75 -11.48
C TYR A 492 -15.20 24.28 -10.03
N ARG A 493 -14.21 23.46 -9.64
CA ARG A 493 -14.12 22.79 -8.34
C ARG A 493 -12.67 22.47 -7.89
N PRO A 494 -11.74 23.45 -7.90
CA PRO A 494 -10.33 23.21 -7.58
C PRO A 494 -10.11 22.66 -6.16
N GLU A 495 -10.95 23.05 -5.20
CA GLU A 495 -10.88 22.61 -3.81
C GLU A 495 -11.20 21.11 -3.70
N LEU A 496 -12.28 20.68 -4.36
CA LEU A 496 -12.72 19.29 -4.37
C LEU A 496 -11.72 18.42 -5.15
N GLN A 497 -11.22 18.88 -6.30
CA GLN A 497 -10.20 18.16 -7.08
C GLN A 497 -8.92 17.89 -6.27
N SER A 498 -8.45 18.90 -5.52
CA SER A 498 -7.24 18.78 -4.70
C SER A 498 -7.45 17.82 -3.53
N MET A 499 -8.61 17.89 -2.88
CA MET A 499 -8.98 16.98 -1.80
C MET A 499 -9.17 15.55 -2.30
N GLU A 500 -9.85 15.32 -3.43
CA GLU A 500 -10.00 13.99 -4.04
C GLU A 500 -8.65 13.36 -4.34
N ARG A 501 -7.72 14.13 -4.92
CA ARG A 501 -6.35 13.65 -5.18
C ARG A 501 -5.64 13.28 -3.88
N GLY A 502 -5.75 14.14 -2.85
CA GLY A 502 -5.19 13.87 -1.53
C GLY A 502 -5.76 12.60 -0.90
N LEU A 503 -7.08 12.42 -0.96
CA LEU A 503 -7.77 11.23 -0.47
C LEU A 503 -7.31 9.96 -1.20
N LEU A 504 -7.26 9.98 -2.54
CA LEU A 504 -6.80 8.83 -3.32
C LEU A 504 -5.38 8.44 -2.95
N LEU A 505 -4.46 9.41 -2.86
CA LEU A 505 -3.06 9.15 -2.51
C LEU A 505 -2.92 8.59 -1.09
N ASP A 506 -3.56 9.21 -0.11
CA ASP A 506 -3.50 8.79 1.30
C ASP A 506 -4.08 7.39 1.48
N MET A 507 -5.26 7.11 0.91
CA MET A 507 -5.90 5.81 1.00
C MET A 507 -5.08 4.70 0.33
N ILE A 508 -4.53 4.96 -0.87
CA ILE A 508 -3.65 3.98 -1.54
C ILE A 508 -2.41 3.70 -0.70
N ASP A 509 -1.76 4.74 -0.15
CA ASP A 509 -0.55 4.59 0.65
C ASP A 509 -0.83 3.85 1.98
N GLN A 510 -1.96 4.13 2.64
CA GLN A 510 -2.39 3.44 3.86
C GLN A 510 -2.69 1.95 3.62
N HIS A 511 -3.52 1.64 2.62
CA HIS A 511 -3.85 0.24 2.30
C HIS A 511 -2.64 -0.55 1.79
N TRP A 512 -1.76 0.09 1.01
CA TRP A 512 -0.51 -0.53 0.60
C TRP A 512 0.39 -0.86 1.79
N LYS A 513 0.54 0.07 2.75
CA LYS A 513 1.30 -0.18 3.97
C LYS A 513 0.72 -1.35 4.76
N GLN A 514 -0.60 -1.43 4.90
CA GLN A 514 -1.25 -2.56 5.57
C GLN A 514 -0.99 -3.89 4.84
N HIS A 515 -1.06 -3.88 3.50
CA HIS A 515 -0.77 -5.04 2.66
C HIS A 515 0.68 -5.52 2.82
N LEU A 516 1.65 -4.61 2.94
CA LEU A 516 3.05 -4.99 3.18
C LEU A 516 3.21 -5.82 4.47
N TYR A 517 2.46 -5.50 5.53
CA TYR A 517 2.47 -6.30 6.76
C TYR A 517 1.81 -7.67 6.56
N VAL A 518 0.70 -7.73 5.82
CA VAL A 518 0.03 -9.01 5.49
C VAL A 518 0.97 -9.90 4.68
N MET A 519 1.69 -9.35 3.70
CA MET A 519 2.63 -10.11 2.87
C MET A 519 3.85 -10.61 3.65
N ASP A 520 4.31 -9.85 4.64
CA ASP A 520 5.39 -10.29 5.54
C ASP A 520 4.92 -11.46 6.43
N GLN A 521 3.72 -11.36 7.00
CA GLN A 521 3.10 -12.46 7.75
C GLN A 521 2.88 -13.70 6.88
N LEU A 522 2.35 -13.53 5.66
CA LEU A 522 2.14 -14.62 4.71
C LEU A 522 3.46 -15.33 4.38
N ARG A 523 4.54 -14.57 4.15
CA ARG A 523 5.86 -15.13 3.89
C ARG A 523 6.39 -15.95 5.06
N SER A 524 6.18 -15.48 6.30
CA SER A 524 6.61 -16.20 7.50
C SER A 524 5.84 -17.50 7.75
N THR A 525 4.54 -17.54 7.39
CA THR A 525 3.65 -18.68 7.67
C THR A 525 3.65 -19.74 6.58
N ILE A 526 4.02 -19.39 5.34
CA ILE A 526 4.07 -20.32 4.20
C ILE A 526 4.98 -21.52 4.46
N GLY A 527 6.07 -21.31 5.22
CA GLY A 527 7.02 -22.36 5.58
C GLY A 527 6.41 -23.49 6.42
N LEU A 528 5.36 -23.19 7.19
CA LEU A 528 4.63 -24.20 7.99
C LEU A 528 3.65 -25.01 7.14
N ARG A 529 3.16 -24.43 6.03
CA ARG A 529 2.17 -25.05 5.13
C ARG A 529 2.80 -25.94 4.05
N GLY A 530 4.10 -25.83 3.82
CA GLY A 530 4.85 -26.74 2.94
C GLY A 530 4.80 -28.22 3.36
N ASN A 531 4.34 -28.50 4.59
CA ASN A 531 4.11 -29.87 5.08
C ASN A 531 2.96 -30.60 4.34
N SER A 532 2.15 -29.90 3.54
CA SER A 532 1.01 -30.45 2.80
C SER A 532 1.35 -30.95 1.39
N GLY A 533 2.63 -30.99 1.00
CA GLY A 533 3.07 -31.54 -0.30
C GLY A 533 2.85 -30.63 -1.51
N GLU A 534 2.24 -29.46 -1.33
CA GLU A 534 2.18 -28.39 -2.33
C GLU A 534 3.44 -27.50 -2.24
N ASP A 535 3.90 -26.96 -3.38
CA ASP A 535 5.04 -26.02 -3.42
C ASP A 535 4.68 -24.71 -2.70
N PRO A 536 5.39 -24.34 -1.60
CA PRO A 536 5.12 -23.10 -0.86
C PRO A 536 5.11 -21.84 -1.72
N LYS A 537 5.92 -21.81 -2.79
CA LYS A 537 6.00 -20.64 -3.68
C LYS A 537 4.72 -20.42 -4.47
N ALA A 538 4.13 -21.51 -4.98
CA ALA A 538 2.88 -21.47 -5.70
C ALA A 538 1.74 -20.98 -4.78
N ILE A 539 1.72 -21.46 -3.54
CA ILE A 539 0.77 -21.02 -2.50
C ILE A 539 0.98 -19.53 -2.21
N TYR A 540 2.22 -19.08 -1.98
CA TYR A 540 2.54 -17.68 -1.69
C TYR A 540 2.09 -16.75 -2.81
N LYS A 541 2.31 -17.14 -4.07
CA LYS A 541 1.86 -16.37 -5.23
C LYS A 541 0.32 -16.30 -5.31
N ARG A 542 -0.37 -17.42 -5.09
CA ARG A 542 -1.84 -17.51 -5.13
C ARG A 542 -2.47 -16.68 -4.01
N GLU A 543 -2.09 -16.95 -2.76
CA GLU A 543 -2.61 -16.25 -1.59
C GLU A 543 -2.20 -14.79 -1.58
N GLY A 544 -0.96 -14.47 -1.95
CA GLY A 544 -0.48 -13.10 -2.05
C GLY A 544 -1.26 -12.27 -3.07
N MET A 545 -1.66 -12.88 -4.19
CA MET A 545 -2.52 -12.21 -5.19
C MET A 545 -3.97 -12.08 -4.71
N GLN A 546 -4.49 -13.07 -3.98
CA GLN A 546 -5.82 -12.99 -3.38
C GLN A 546 -5.90 -11.85 -2.36
N GLU A 547 -4.94 -11.76 -1.43
CA GLU A 547 -4.88 -10.68 -0.44
C GLU A 547 -4.66 -9.31 -1.11
N PHE A 548 -3.87 -9.24 -2.19
CA PHE A 548 -3.69 -8.01 -2.95
C PHE A 548 -4.99 -7.54 -3.61
N ASN A 549 -5.72 -8.43 -4.27
CA ASN A 549 -7.02 -8.09 -4.88
C ASN A 549 -8.07 -7.71 -3.83
N LYS A 550 -8.06 -8.38 -2.68
CA LYS A 550 -8.90 -8.04 -1.53
C LYS A 550 -8.57 -6.64 -1.01
N MET A 551 -7.29 -6.32 -0.86
CA MET A 551 -6.85 -4.97 -0.46
C MET A 551 -7.31 -3.91 -1.47
N LEU A 552 -7.16 -4.16 -2.77
CA LEU A 552 -7.65 -3.25 -3.82
C LEU A 552 -9.18 -3.07 -3.78
N GLY A 553 -9.93 -4.13 -3.43
CA GLY A 553 -11.37 -4.08 -3.21
C GLY A 553 -11.72 -3.18 -2.02
N VAL A 554 -11.15 -3.47 -0.85
CA VAL A 554 -11.38 -2.69 0.37
C VAL A 554 -10.98 -1.22 0.21
N ALA A 555 -9.84 -0.96 -0.44
CA ALA A 555 -9.38 0.39 -0.70
C ALA A 555 -10.39 1.17 -1.57
N ARG A 556 -10.90 0.52 -2.62
CA ARG A 556 -11.89 1.10 -3.53
C ARG A 556 -13.21 1.41 -2.83
N ASP A 557 -13.73 0.47 -2.04
CA ASP A 557 -14.96 0.64 -1.27
C ASP A 557 -14.81 1.84 -0.31
N ARG A 558 -13.69 1.88 0.43
CA ARG A 558 -13.42 2.94 1.41
C ARG A 558 -13.18 4.30 0.76
N ILE A 559 -12.52 4.35 -0.40
CA ILE A 559 -12.36 5.58 -1.18
C ILE A 559 -13.73 6.12 -1.60
N CYS A 560 -14.63 5.26 -2.08
CA CYS A 560 -15.97 5.68 -2.51
C CYS A 560 -16.80 6.19 -1.33
N GLU A 561 -16.82 5.46 -0.21
CA GLU A 561 -17.52 5.88 1.02
C GLU A 561 -16.99 7.23 1.52
N MET A 562 -15.68 7.36 1.68
CA MET A 562 -15.05 8.58 2.18
C MET A 562 -15.21 9.74 1.21
N ALA A 563 -15.22 9.51 -0.11
CA ALA A 563 -15.46 10.56 -1.09
C ALA A 563 -16.85 11.19 -0.97
N PHE A 564 -17.85 10.44 -0.49
CA PHE A 564 -19.16 10.99 -0.17
C PHE A 564 -19.18 11.59 1.25
N GLY A 565 -18.50 10.98 2.21
CA GLY A 565 -18.38 11.50 3.59
C GLY A 565 -17.42 12.69 3.78
N MET A 566 -16.82 13.24 2.72
CA MET A 566 -15.88 14.37 2.75
C MET A 566 -16.44 15.63 3.45
N GLU A 567 -17.75 15.68 3.71
CA GLU A 567 -18.41 16.76 4.45
C GLU A 567 -18.21 16.77 5.97
N GLU A 568 -17.79 15.64 6.56
CA GLU A 568 -17.71 15.50 8.03
C GLU A 568 -16.28 15.27 8.56
N VAL A 569 -15.31 15.05 7.67
CA VAL A 569 -13.94 14.68 8.05
C VAL A 569 -13.11 15.91 8.43
N GLY A 570 -13.31 16.37 9.67
CA GLY A 570 -12.46 17.38 10.30
C GLY A 570 -11.00 16.91 10.39
N GLY A 571 -10.06 17.68 9.83
CA GLY A 571 -8.62 17.49 10.04
C GLY A 571 -7.77 17.07 8.82
N MET A 572 -8.38 16.81 7.65
CA MET A 572 -7.66 16.62 6.38
C MET A 572 -7.43 17.94 5.62
N GLU A 573 -7.84 19.06 6.21
CA GLU A 573 -7.96 20.39 5.58
C GLU A 573 -6.63 21.14 5.44
N ASP A 574 -5.69 20.95 6.36
CA ASP A 574 -4.38 21.63 6.29
C ASP A 574 -3.57 21.16 5.07
N SER A 575 -3.87 19.97 4.52
CA SER A 575 -3.25 19.43 3.30
C SER A 575 -3.87 19.97 2.01
N ILE A 576 -5.14 20.43 2.03
CA ILE A 576 -5.89 20.89 0.84
C ILE A 576 -5.19 22.10 0.20
N TRP A 577 -4.61 22.97 1.02
CA TRP A 577 -3.98 24.22 0.59
C TRP A 577 -2.46 24.15 0.43
N VAL A 578 -1.80 23.16 1.04
CA VAL A 578 -0.35 22.93 0.86
C VAL A 578 -0.07 22.34 -0.53
N ILE A 579 -0.98 21.53 -1.08
CA ILE A 579 -0.83 20.94 -2.42
C ILE A 579 -0.86 22.03 -3.51
N ASP A 580 -1.70 23.05 -3.35
CA ASP A 580 -1.83 24.15 -4.33
C ASP A 580 -0.61 25.11 -4.29
N GLN A 581 -0.04 25.38 -3.11
CA GLN A 581 1.20 26.16 -2.98
C GLN A 581 2.41 25.45 -3.60
N VAL A 582 2.48 24.10 -3.52
CA VAL A 582 3.57 23.32 -4.13
C VAL A 582 3.51 23.37 -5.67
N ARG A 583 2.33 23.56 -6.27
CA ARG A 583 2.18 23.70 -7.74
C ARG A 583 2.70 25.05 -8.25
N HIS A 584 2.60 26.12 -7.46
CA HIS A 584 3.10 27.45 -7.86
C HIS A 584 4.63 27.61 -7.74
N ASP A 585 5.30 26.88 -6.84
CA ASP A 585 6.76 26.92 -6.69
C ASP A 585 7.52 25.98 -7.63
N ALA A 586 6.84 25.10 -8.36
CA ALA A 586 7.45 24.07 -9.20
C ALA A 586 7.58 24.45 -10.70
N ALA A 587 7.63 25.74 -11.04
CA ALA A 587 8.04 26.21 -12.36
C ALA A 587 9.59 26.27 -12.46
N ALA A 588 10.25 25.14 -12.24
CA ALA A 588 11.64 24.94 -12.63
C ALA A 588 11.73 23.60 -13.37
N PRO A 589 12.09 23.58 -14.66
CA PRO A 589 12.15 22.35 -15.42
C PRO A 589 13.26 21.45 -14.86
N ILE A 590 12.86 20.33 -14.28
CA ILE A 590 13.80 19.28 -13.89
C ILE A 590 14.29 18.64 -15.19
N SER A 591 15.52 19.00 -15.57
CA SER A 591 16.25 18.42 -16.70
C SER A 591 16.30 16.89 -16.58
N ALA A 592 15.62 16.21 -17.48
CA ALA A 592 15.75 14.78 -17.70
C ALA A 592 17.13 14.48 -18.31
N ASN A 593 18.09 14.07 -17.48
CA ASN A 593 19.24 13.26 -17.89
C ASN A 593 19.99 12.70 -16.67
N ALA A 594 19.68 11.46 -16.28
CA ALA A 594 20.60 10.60 -15.56
C ALA A 594 20.26 9.12 -15.83
N PRO A 595 21.19 8.33 -16.41
CA PRO A 595 20.97 6.92 -16.65
C PRO A 595 21.14 6.10 -15.36
N GLY A 596 20.31 5.06 -15.23
CA GLY A 596 20.26 4.20 -14.06
C GLY A 596 21.52 3.39 -13.83
N THR A 597 21.91 3.31 -12.55
CA THR A 597 22.75 2.24 -12.02
C THR A 597 22.12 1.75 -10.72
N ALA A 598 21.57 0.54 -10.79
CA ALA A 598 21.16 -0.23 -9.64
C ALA A 598 22.41 -0.73 -8.89
N THR A 599 22.56 -0.33 -7.64
CA THR A 599 23.46 -0.99 -6.69
C THR A 599 22.75 -1.21 -5.38
N ASN A 600 22.59 -2.49 -5.06
CA ASN A 600 22.11 -3.01 -3.78
C ASN A 600 23.04 -2.54 -2.64
N SER A 601 22.47 -1.91 -1.63
CA SER A 601 23.08 -1.77 -0.32
C SER A 601 22.09 -2.22 0.73
N ALA A 602 22.49 -3.28 1.43
CA ALA A 602 21.79 -3.88 2.56
C ALA A 602 21.64 -2.88 3.71
N GLU A 603 20.44 -2.87 4.31
CA GLU A 603 20.10 -2.08 5.48
C GLU A 603 20.70 -2.69 6.76
N ALA A 604 21.35 -1.84 7.56
CA ALA A 604 21.66 -2.09 8.98
C ALA A 604 20.91 -1.03 9.83
N PRO A 605 20.59 -1.32 11.11
CA PRO A 605 19.37 -0.82 11.76
C PRO A 605 19.42 0.68 12.12
N LYS A 606 18.29 1.35 11.91
CA LYS A 606 18.05 2.78 12.17
C LYS A 606 18.16 3.11 13.66
N LYS A 607 19.03 4.07 14.00
CA LYS A 607 18.97 4.86 15.23
C LYS A 607 18.14 6.14 14.99
N ILE A 608 17.14 6.31 15.86
CA ILE A 608 16.46 7.52 16.39
C ILE A 608 16.61 8.83 15.59
N ALA A 609 15.44 9.39 15.23
CA ALA A 609 15.23 10.63 14.47
C ALA A 609 15.95 11.87 15.04
N ALA A 610 16.58 12.64 14.16
CA ALA A 610 17.11 13.97 14.46
C ALA A 610 16.14 15.06 13.97
N ALA A 611 15.82 15.99 14.87
CA ALA A 611 14.94 17.14 14.65
C ALA A 611 15.42 18.09 13.53
N ARG A 612 14.47 18.60 12.74
CA ARG A 612 14.65 19.69 11.76
C ARG A 612 15.24 20.93 12.45
N LYS A 613 16.38 21.44 11.97
CA LYS A 613 16.90 22.76 12.37
C LYS A 613 16.25 23.84 11.51
N ILE A 614 15.57 24.79 12.16
CA ILE A 614 15.04 26.02 11.58
C ILE A 614 16.07 27.14 11.86
N GLY A 615 16.60 27.77 10.81
CA GLY A 615 17.41 28.99 10.89
C GLY A 615 18.77 28.93 10.14
N PRO A 616 19.28 30.08 9.63
CA PRO A 616 20.53 30.14 8.87
C PRO A 616 21.74 29.76 9.72
N ALA A 617 22.69 29.03 9.13
CA ALA A 617 23.86 28.50 9.81
C ALA A 617 24.83 29.62 10.23
N VAL A 618 24.97 29.84 11.55
CA VAL A 618 25.90 30.83 12.11
C VAL A 618 27.33 30.27 12.12
N SER A 619 28.29 30.98 11.55
CA SER A 619 29.70 30.53 11.50
C SER A 619 30.36 30.60 12.87
N ARG A 620 31.39 29.76 13.09
CA ARG A 620 32.13 29.63 14.37
C ARG A 620 32.70 30.94 14.91
N ASN A 621 33.01 31.90 14.04
CA ASN A 621 33.63 33.18 14.39
C ASN A 621 32.65 34.36 14.40
N ASP A 622 31.39 34.17 14.01
CA ASP A 622 30.38 35.23 13.98
C ASP A 622 29.87 35.58 15.39
N SER A 623 29.25 36.75 15.51
CA SER A 623 28.60 37.20 16.74
C SER A 623 27.48 36.25 17.13
N CYS A 624 27.46 35.84 18.40
CA CYS A 624 26.51 34.84 18.89
C CYS A 624 25.08 35.42 18.93
N PRO A 625 24.07 34.71 18.37
CA PRO A 625 22.69 35.22 18.26
C PRO A 625 21.96 35.35 19.61
N CYS A 626 22.56 34.90 20.72
CA CYS A 626 22.01 35.08 22.07
C CYS A 626 22.19 36.50 22.64
N GLY A 627 22.71 37.45 21.86
CA GLY A 627 22.89 38.84 22.28
C GLY A 627 24.04 39.10 23.26
N SER A 628 24.89 38.09 23.52
CA SER A 628 25.97 38.19 24.52
C SER A 628 27.20 39.01 24.10
N GLY A 629 27.24 39.52 22.86
CA GLY A 629 28.37 40.28 22.31
C GLY A 629 29.67 39.48 22.08
N LYS A 630 29.67 38.16 22.33
CA LYS A 630 30.83 37.26 22.15
C LYS A 630 30.70 36.43 20.86
N LYS A 631 31.84 35.95 20.32
CA LYS A 631 31.85 35.02 19.15
C LYS A 631 31.17 33.69 19.49
N TYR A 632 30.44 33.11 18.55
CA TYR A 632 29.62 31.89 18.72
C TYR A 632 30.40 30.71 19.36
N LYS A 633 31.65 30.48 18.92
CA LYS A 633 32.53 29.43 19.49
C LYS A 633 32.84 29.58 20.99
N ASN A 634 32.75 30.80 21.51
CA ASN A 634 33.07 31.13 22.91
C ASN A 634 31.83 31.33 23.78
N CYS A 635 30.63 31.10 23.23
CA CYS A 635 29.36 31.24 23.94
C CYS A 635 28.52 29.96 23.76
N CYS A 636 27.42 30.00 23.00
CA CYS A 636 26.48 28.88 22.87
C CYS A 636 27.11 27.57 22.37
N MET A 637 28.21 27.63 21.60
CA MET A 637 28.90 26.41 21.17
C MET A 637 29.65 25.69 22.30
N LYS A 638 30.12 26.41 23.33
CA LYS A 638 30.74 25.79 24.53
C LYS A 638 29.70 25.24 25.49
N SER A 639 28.57 25.92 25.63
CA SER A 639 27.47 25.48 26.49
C SER A 639 26.79 24.19 26.01
N ALA A 640 26.84 23.90 24.71
CA ALA A 640 26.31 22.66 24.14
C ALA A 640 27.25 21.44 24.28
N ALA A 641 28.45 21.61 24.87
CA ALA A 641 29.46 20.57 25.01
C ALA A 641 29.64 20.07 26.47
N ASN A 642 28.84 20.59 27.41
CA ASN A 642 28.79 20.13 28.81
C ASN A 642 27.45 19.47 29.11
#